data_AF-A0A7Y6IZ72-F1
#
_entry.id   AF-A0A7Y6IZ72-F1
#
_cell.length_a   1.000
_cell.length_b   1.000
_cell.length_c   1.000
_cell.angle_alpha   90.00
_cell.angle_beta   90.00
_cell.angle_gamma   90.00
#
_symmetry.space_group_name_H-M   'P 1'
#
loop_
_entity.id
_entity.type
_entity.pdbx_description
1 polymer ?
#
loop_
_entity_poly.entity_id
_entity_poly.type
_entity_poly.pdbx_seq_one_letter_code
_entity_poly.pdbx_strand_id
1 'polypeptide(L)'
;MYTASTGWEHSYRRTARLGATPPAGPFAWYLTNQRREFVFVVFDLDPGRHGREAVERDVDELAGLLYEADLRYLVCESGPGGGVHIWVPVEPVAAAVVRAIARAAKRLLPTLDISPLTNAATGCVRPPGAPHRHGGYSTPVDQWTPITPEAAARVLSVPNDAEAIERLAVLLDAAEVDPREVEAEAVRTIEKTPRGLRLAGRRRPCDVADLLAEAPAAARGHAHLRKILVRLALARWSLPEAALLLLANVDMPGLIHLARQGGGRSRTRSPGEQAALLARQWDRAVEYAAAVRRPGATGAGDERQAEDEQAWAARLAEVVAVVGTVREAIAAEPRRWTTQAGPSDRRALEYVSELALDAVSTEIEIDCRRLAEATGMGKSTAARSLDRLCLDEWLHLVEAGRGQRASRYRLLRQVLEDAAPSSSASQHQSPSREEARGGGGTQGNPPPSADLRPTLTLRDQHRTDLRRRREIVSHDLFTHPGPDQPGLGRHVASTLAVLSGGVYKVKDLAQITGYGARTIRRHLTILDKHGIAAQSHRPPGWRRTRASLTGAARRLEAHGTRERRHRAYALDRQLYAWWLAELDWMKTRGKRTARGRAVPGQGRLILPGAPSYANRARYPRDHRGRADHRAARVHLQLAAAARRAAAA
;
A
#
# COMPACT_ATOMS: atom_id res chain seq x y z
N MET A 1 -0.77 -33.38 -31.05
CA MET A 1 0.22 -33.61 -32.13
C MET A 1 0.02 -35.06 -32.59
N TYR A 2 0.05 -35.35 -33.89
CA TYR A 2 -0.07 -36.73 -34.38
C TYR A 2 1.33 -37.33 -34.51
N THR A 3 1.61 -38.38 -33.74
CA THR A 3 2.82 -39.19 -33.86
C THR A 3 2.43 -40.55 -34.40
N ALA A 4 3.09 -40.98 -35.48
CA ALA A 4 2.75 -42.20 -36.23
C ALA A 4 2.82 -43.51 -35.41
N SER A 5 3.30 -43.46 -34.16
CA SER A 5 3.41 -44.61 -33.26
C SER A 5 2.51 -44.57 -32.01
N THR A 6 1.82 -43.47 -31.69
CA THR A 6 1.07 -43.35 -30.39
C THR A 6 -0.30 -42.65 -30.46
N GLY A 7 -0.77 -42.22 -31.64
CA GLY A 7 -2.06 -41.52 -31.76
C GLY A 7 -2.03 -40.06 -31.26
N TRP A 8 -3.20 -39.43 -31.14
CA TRP A 8 -3.31 -38.01 -30.77
C TRP A 8 -3.16 -37.79 -29.25
N GLU A 9 -2.14 -37.02 -28.83
CA GLU A 9 -1.92 -36.65 -27.42
C GLU A 9 -2.92 -35.64 -26.86
N HIS A 10 -3.19 -35.70 -25.54
CA HIS A 10 -4.02 -34.77 -24.76
C HIS A 10 -3.32 -33.41 -24.49
N SER A 11 -2.65 -32.85 -25.50
CA SER A 11 -1.90 -31.59 -25.40
C SER A 11 -2.30 -30.61 -26.51
N TYR A 12 -3.00 -29.56 -26.12
CA TYR A 12 -3.45 -28.47 -27.00
C TYR A 12 -2.37 -27.38 -27.11
N ARG A 13 -1.33 -27.62 -27.93
CA ARG A 13 -0.16 -26.71 -28.05
C ARG A 13 -0.35 -25.53 -29.00
N ARG A 14 -1.44 -25.47 -29.78
CA ARG A 14 -1.67 -24.45 -30.82
C ARG A 14 -3.10 -23.92 -30.76
N THR A 15 -3.24 -22.61 -30.56
CA THR A 15 -4.53 -21.91 -30.63
C THR A 15 -4.69 -21.29 -32.01
N ALA A 16 -5.90 -21.36 -32.57
CA ALA A 16 -6.25 -20.77 -33.85
C ALA A 16 -7.67 -20.17 -33.78
N ARG A 17 -7.93 -19.12 -34.57
CA ARG A 17 -9.30 -18.64 -34.76
C ARG A 17 -10.05 -19.63 -35.64
N LEU A 18 -11.30 -19.90 -35.28
CA LEU A 18 -12.18 -20.76 -36.09
C LEU A 18 -12.38 -20.11 -37.46
N GLY A 19 -12.00 -20.80 -38.52
CA GLY A 19 -12.25 -20.40 -39.92
C GLY A 19 -13.48 -21.08 -40.49
N ALA A 20 -13.76 -20.87 -41.78
CA ALA A 20 -14.88 -21.50 -42.47
C ALA A 20 -14.75 -23.04 -42.58
N THR A 21 -13.54 -23.57 -42.42
CA THR A 21 -13.26 -25.02 -42.47
C THR A 21 -12.75 -25.50 -41.11
N PRO A 22 -13.36 -26.55 -40.53
CA PRO A 22 -12.93 -27.08 -39.23
C PRO A 22 -11.54 -27.74 -39.32
N PRO A 23 -10.79 -27.82 -38.20
CA PRO A 23 -9.53 -28.56 -38.15
C PRO A 23 -9.74 -30.06 -38.45
N ALA A 24 -8.80 -30.67 -39.18
CA ALA A 24 -8.87 -32.09 -39.54
C ALA A 24 -8.62 -33.06 -38.37
N GLY A 25 -8.01 -32.60 -37.27
CA GLY A 25 -7.73 -33.40 -36.07
C GLY A 25 -8.58 -32.98 -34.86
N PRO A 26 -8.52 -33.71 -33.73
CA PRO A 26 -9.27 -33.37 -32.51
C PRO A 26 -9.04 -31.92 -32.06
N PHE A 27 -10.13 -31.22 -31.75
CA PHE A 27 -10.11 -29.83 -31.31
C PHE A 27 -11.16 -29.58 -30.22
N ALA A 28 -10.97 -28.49 -29.48
CA ALA A 28 -11.88 -28.03 -28.42
C ALA A 28 -12.18 -26.54 -28.60
N TRP A 29 -13.34 -26.10 -28.15
CA TRP A 29 -13.74 -24.71 -28.13
C TRP A 29 -13.53 -24.12 -26.75
N TYR A 30 -12.96 -22.91 -26.70
CA TYR A 30 -12.99 -22.11 -25.48
C TYR A 30 -14.44 -21.79 -25.13
N LEU A 31 -14.79 -21.96 -23.86
CA LEU A 31 -16.13 -21.68 -23.37
C LEU A 31 -16.38 -20.18 -23.17
N THR A 32 -15.31 -19.39 -23.14
CA THR A 32 -15.35 -17.96 -22.86
C THR A 32 -15.02 -17.11 -24.08
N ASN A 33 -15.61 -15.93 -24.14
CA ASN A 33 -15.22 -14.89 -25.09
C ASN A 33 -13.87 -14.23 -24.71
N GLN A 34 -13.43 -13.23 -25.49
CA GLN A 34 -12.18 -12.49 -25.21
C GLN A 34 -12.21 -11.69 -23.88
N ARG A 35 -13.41 -11.45 -23.32
CA ARG A 35 -13.64 -10.79 -22.03
C ARG A 35 -13.60 -11.76 -20.85
N ARG A 36 -13.36 -13.06 -21.10
CA ARG A 36 -13.44 -14.16 -20.12
C ARG A 36 -14.84 -14.36 -19.53
N GLU A 37 -15.86 -13.90 -20.24
CA GLU A 37 -17.26 -14.21 -19.94
C GLU A 37 -17.62 -15.50 -20.67
N PHE A 38 -18.30 -16.41 -19.99
CA PHE A 38 -18.79 -17.65 -20.58
C PHE A 38 -19.90 -17.35 -21.56
N VAL A 39 -19.77 -17.87 -22.77
CA VAL A 39 -20.81 -17.87 -23.82
C VAL A 39 -21.42 -19.26 -24.00
N PHE A 40 -20.78 -20.27 -23.42
CA PHE A 40 -21.31 -21.61 -23.25
C PHE A 40 -21.04 -22.07 -21.81
N VAL A 41 -22.07 -22.56 -21.11
CA VAL A 41 -21.91 -23.36 -19.90
C VAL A 41 -21.98 -24.81 -20.32
N VAL A 42 -20.87 -25.54 -20.21
CA VAL A 42 -20.78 -26.94 -20.65
C VAL A 42 -20.50 -27.84 -19.45
N PHE A 43 -21.42 -28.74 -19.15
CA PHE A 43 -21.27 -29.75 -18.12
C PHE A 43 -20.66 -31.00 -18.75
N ASP A 44 -19.45 -31.37 -18.32
CA ASP A 44 -18.69 -32.51 -18.82
C ASP A 44 -18.83 -33.69 -17.85
N LEU A 45 -19.65 -34.68 -18.18
CA LEU A 45 -19.88 -35.87 -17.35
C LEU A 45 -19.02 -37.03 -17.85
N ASP A 46 -18.06 -37.47 -17.03
CA ASP A 46 -17.13 -38.54 -17.36
C ASP A 46 -17.41 -39.78 -16.48
N PRO A 47 -17.60 -40.98 -17.05
CA PRO A 47 -17.84 -42.18 -16.27
C PRO A 47 -16.71 -42.52 -15.32
N GLY A 48 -15.45 -42.16 -15.61
CA GLY A 48 -14.30 -42.34 -14.71
C GLY A 48 -14.34 -43.67 -13.93
N ARG A 49 -14.40 -43.57 -12.59
CA ARG A 49 -14.56 -44.73 -11.67
C ARG A 49 -16.02 -45.07 -11.33
N HIS A 50 -16.97 -44.24 -11.74
CA HIS A 50 -18.38 -44.31 -11.36
C HIS A 50 -19.22 -45.13 -12.35
N GLY A 51 -18.71 -45.34 -13.56
CA GLY A 51 -19.35 -46.16 -14.60
C GLY A 51 -20.39 -45.41 -15.41
N ARG A 52 -20.84 -46.03 -16.51
CA ARG A 52 -21.77 -45.43 -17.49
C ARG A 52 -23.16 -45.18 -16.91
N GLU A 53 -23.69 -46.10 -16.11
CA GLU A 53 -25.01 -45.95 -15.46
C GLU A 53 -25.07 -44.74 -14.52
N ALA A 54 -23.94 -44.36 -13.90
CA ALA A 54 -23.88 -43.15 -13.09
C ALA A 54 -23.92 -41.89 -13.93
N VAL A 55 -23.32 -41.90 -15.13
CA VAL A 55 -23.38 -40.78 -16.09
C VAL A 55 -24.80 -40.62 -16.61
N GLU A 56 -25.48 -41.70 -16.97
CA GLU A 56 -26.87 -41.66 -17.45
C GLU A 56 -27.79 -41.07 -16.37
N ARG A 57 -27.66 -41.49 -15.11
CA ARG A 57 -28.40 -40.91 -13.98
C ARG A 57 -28.10 -39.42 -13.78
N ASP A 58 -26.82 -39.04 -13.79
CA ASP A 58 -26.41 -37.64 -13.59
C ASP A 58 -26.85 -36.75 -14.77
N VAL A 59 -26.90 -37.30 -15.99
CA VAL A 59 -27.43 -36.63 -17.19
C VAL A 59 -28.92 -36.39 -17.03
N ASP A 60 -29.70 -37.40 -16.62
CA ASP A 60 -31.15 -37.27 -16.43
C ASP A 60 -31.48 -36.25 -15.32
N GLU A 61 -30.75 -36.30 -14.20
CA GLU A 61 -30.90 -35.34 -13.10
C GLU A 61 -30.61 -33.90 -13.57
N LEU A 62 -29.48 -33.68 -14.25
CA LEU A 62 -29.11 -32.37 -14.77
C LEU A 62 -30.07 -31.88 -15.86
N ALA A 63 -30.52 -32.77 -16.76
CA ALA A 63 -31.50 -32.46 -17.79
C ALA A 63 -32.84 -32.01 -17.18
N GLY A 64 -33.26 -32.65 -16.08
CA GLY A 64 -34.42 -32.24 -15.29
C GLY A 64 -34.28 -30.82 -14.72
N LEU A 65 -33.14 -30.51 -14.10
CA LEU A 65 -32.86 -29.18 -13.55
C LEU A 65 -32.78 -28.10 -14.63
N LEU A 66 -32.19 -28.41 -15.78
CA LEU A 66 -32.14 -27.49 -16.92
C LEU A 66 -33.53 -27.25 -17.53
N TYR A 67 -34.37 -28.30 -17.59
CA TYR A 67 -35.75 -28.18 -18.03
C TYR A 67 -36.58 -27.31 -17.06
N GLU A 68 -36.44 -27.52 -15.75
CA GLU A 68 -37.12 -26.72 -14.73
C GLU A 68 -36.66 -25.25 -14.72
N ALA A 69 -35.38 -24.99 -15.04
CA ALA A 69 -34.84 -23.65 -15.21
C ALA A 69 -35.30 -22.94 -16.51
N ASP A 70 -36.02 -23.65 -17.39
CA ASP A 70 -36.38 -23.20 -18.75
C ASP A 70 -35.13 -22.86 -19.59
N LEU A 71 -34.10 -23.69 -19.49
CA LEU A 71 -32.87 -23.56 -20.26
C LEU A 71 -32.91 -24.43 -21.51
N ARG A 72 -32.56 -23.84 -22.64
CA ARG A 72 -32.26 -24.59 -23.87
C ARG A 72 -30.86 -25.18 -23.78
N TYR A 73 -30.73 -26.49 -24.00
CA TYR A 73 -29.46 -27.20 -23.94
C TYR A 73 -29.35 -28.26 -25.02
N LEU A 74 -28.12 -28.69 -25.30
CA LEU A 74 -27.81 -29.73 -26.26
C LEU A 74 -26.96 -30.82 -25.59
N VAL A 75 -27.44 -32.06 -25.62
CA VAL A 75 -26.69 -33.21 -25.12
C VAL A 75 -25.81 -33.79 -26.23
N CYS A 76 -24.57 -34.15 -25.91
CA CYS A 76 -23.62 -34.72 -26.85
C CYS A 76 -22.95 -35.95 -26.25
N GLU A 77 -23.09 -37.11 -26.90
CA GLU A 77 -22.31 -38.30 -26.58
C GLU A 77 -20.87 -38.14 -27.07
N SER A 78 -19.93 -38.27 -26.14
CA SER A 78 -18.56 -37.82 -26.28
C SER A 78 -17.59 -39.00 -26.43
N GLY A 79 -17.62 -39.67 -27.58
CA GLY A 79 -16.68 -40.74 -27.93
C GLY A 79 -16.91 -42.09 -27.21
N PRO A 80 -16.07 -43.10 -27.46
CA PRO A 80 -16.30 -44.49 -27.04
C PRO A 80 -16.20 -44.73 -25.52
N GLY A 81 -15.74 -43.75 -24.76
CA GLY A 81 -15.55 -43.84 -23.32
C GLY A 81 -16.84 -43.67 -22.50
N GLY A 82 -17.96 -43.28 -23.12
CA GLY A 82 -19.25 -43.08 -22.44
C GLY A 82 -19.38 -41.74 -21.71
N GLY A 83 -18.51 -40.75 -22.02
CA GLY A 83 -18.66 -39.40 -21.51
C GLY A 83 -19.77 -38.64 -22.25
N VAL A 84 -20.39 -37.68 -21.57
CA VAL A 84 -21.50 -36.88 -22.11
C VAL A 84 -21.23 -35.40 -21.82
N HIS A 85 -21.39 -34.54 -22.83
CA HIS A 85 -21.33 -33.09 -22.66
C HIS A 85 -22.73 -32.50 -22.80
N ILE A 86 -23.18 -31.71 -21.82
CA ILE A 86 -24.40 -30.92 -21.95
C ILE A 86 -24.02 -29.47 -22.19
N TRP A 87 -24.33 -28.95 -23.39
CA TRP A 87 -24.02 -27.61 -23.84
C TRP A 87 -25.21 -26.67 -23.62
N VAL A 88 -25.00 -25.64 -22.82
CA VAL A 88 -25.98 -24.57 -22.60
C VAL A 88 -25.44 -23.28 -23.23
N PRO A 89 -25.98 -22.82 -24.38
CA PRO A 89 -25.63 -21.52 -24.95
C PRO A 89 -26.17 -20.41 -24.04
N VAL A 90 -25.36 -19.42 -23.72
CA VAL A 90 -25.75 -18.35 -22.78
C VAL A 90 -25.36 -16.98 -23.32
N GLU A 91 -26.13 -15.97 -22.95
CA GLU A 91 -25.63 -14.60 -22.99
C GLU A 91 -24.36 -14.50 -22.13
N PRO A 92 -23.43 -13.57 -22.42
CA PRO A 92 -22.14 -13.52 -21.71
C PRO A 92 -22.31 -13.48 -20.19
N VAL A 93 -21.93 -14.58 -19.52
CA VAL A 93 -22.05 -14.74 -18.06
C VAL A 93 -20.68 -14.64 -17.40
N ALA A 94 -20.61 -13.95 -16.26
CA ALA A 94 -19.38 -13.79 -15.51
C ALA A 94 -18.84 -15.12 -14.97
N ALA A 95 -17.51 -15.27 -14.97
CA ALA A 95 -16.87 -16.51 -14.57
C ALA A 95 -17.12 -16.89 -13.09
N ALA A 96 -17.30 -15.90 -12.21
CA ALA A 96 -17.69 -16.12 -10.81
C ALA A 96 -19.05 -16.83 -10.68
N VAL A 97 -20.05 -16.41 -11.46
CA VAL A 97 -21.39 -17.04 -11.51
C VAL A 97 -21.30 -18.48 -11.98
N VAL A 98 -20.59 -18.72 -13.09
CA VAL A 98 -20.40 -20.08 -13.63
C VAL A 98 -19.64 -20.98 -12.66
N ARG A 99 -18.66 -20.46 -11.90
CA ARG A 99 -17.97 -21.23 -10.85
C ARG A 99 -18.89 -21.63 -9.71
N ALA A 100 -19.79 -20.75 -9.28
CA ALA A 100 -20.75 -21.06 -8.23
C ALA A 100 -21.70 -22.17 -8.68
N ILE A 101 -22.24 -22.05 -9.90
CA ILE A 101 -23.08 -23.07 -10.56
C ILE A 101 -22.31 -24.40 -10.68
N ALA A 102 -21.08 -24.39 -11.19
CA ALA A 102 -20.28 -25.61 -11.36
C ALA A 102 -20.01 -26.31 -10.03
N ARG A 103 -19.65 -25.56 -8.98
CA ARG A 103 -19.44 -26.12 -7.63
C ARG A 103 -20.73 -26.67 -7.04
N ALA A 104 -21.86 -26.05 -7.31
CA ALA A 104 -23.17 -26.50 -6.85
C ALA A 104 -23.58 -27.80 -7.55
N ALA A 105 -23.52 -27.81 -8.89
CA ALA A 105 -23.77 -29.01 -9.69
C ALA A 105 -22.86 -30.18 -9.29
N LYS A 106 -21.57 -29.94 -8.97
CA LYS A 106 -20.65 -31.00 -8.54
C LYS A 106 -21.03 -31.65 -7.22
N ARG A 107 -21.75 -30.95 -6.33
CA ARG A 107 -22.25 -31.56 -5.09
C ARG A 107 -23.35 -32.58 -5.37
N LEU A 108 -24.12 -32.38 -6.43
CA LEU A 108 -25.24 -33.24 -6.83
C LEU A 108 -24.82 -34.33 -7.81
N LEU A 109 -23.85 -34.06 -8.69
CA LEU A 109 -23.47 -34.90 -9.83
C LEU A 109 -22.03 -35.43 -9.67
N PRO A 110 -21.82 -36.65 -9.13
CA PRO A 110 -20.51 -37.21 -8.90
C PRO A 110 -19.65 -37.32 -10.17
N THR A 111 -20.24 -37.54 -11.34
CA THR A 111 -19.53 -37.74 -12.61
C THR A 111 -19.07 -36.44 -13.29
N LEU A 112 -19.53 -35.27 -12.83
CA LEU A 112 -19.23 -33.97 -13.44
C LEU A 112 -17.75 -33.54 -13.27
N ASP A 113 -17.01 -33.29 -14.34
CA ASP A 113 -15.76 -32.52 -14.29
C ASP A 113 -16.04 -31.02 -14.38
N ILE A 114 -15.71 -30.29 -13.31
CA ILE A 114 -15.85 -28.84 -13.24
C ILE A 114 -14.62 -28.09 -13.74
N SER A 115 -13.55 -28.78 -14.13
CA SER A 115 -12.32 -28.15 -14.60
C SER A 115 -12.53 -27.19 -15.79
N PRO A 116 -13.41 -27.48 -16.77
CA PRO A 116 -13.66 -26.54 -17.88
C PRO A 116 -14.42 -25.28 -17.43
N LEU A 117 -15.32 -25.42 -16.45
CA LEU A 117 -16.16 -24.33 -15.93
C LEU A 117 -15.45 -23.47 -14.87
N THR A 118 -14.41 -24.00 -14.23
CA THR A 118 -13.69 -23.29 -13.16
C THR A 118 -12.49 -22.47 -13.64
N ASN A 119 -12.10 -22.62 -14.91
CA ASN A 119 -10.97 -21.91 -15.50
C ASN A 119 -11.38 -21.09 -16.72
N ALA A 120 -11.78 -19.84 -16.52
CA ALA A 120 -12.19 -18.92 -17.58
C ALA A 120 -11.08 -18.50 -18.56
N ALA A 121 -9.81 -18.83 -18.29
CA ALA A 121 -8.71 -18.47 -19.18
C ALA A 121 -8.44 -19.56 -20.22
N THR A 122 -8.58 -20.83 -19.85
CA THR A 122 -8.23 -21.97 -20.72
C THR A 122 -9.27 -23.08 -20.75
N GLY A 123 -10.41 -22.91 -20.08
CA GLY A 123 -11.52 -23.85 -20.07
C GLY A 123 -12.04 -24.07 -21.47
N CYS A 124 -11.99 -25.31 -21.93
CA CYS A 124 -12.43 -25.69 -23.26
C CYS A 124 -12.99 -27.11 -23.27
N VAL A 125 -13.99 -27.33 -24.12
CA VAL A 125 -14.64 -28.63 -24.30
C VAL A 125 -14.76 -28.92 -25.79
N ARG A 126 -14.72 -30.20 -26.14
CA ARG A 126 -14.86 -30.67 -27.53
C ARG A 126 -16.29 -30.40 -28.02
N PRO A 127 -16.48 -29.58 -29.07
CA PRO A 127 -17.80 -29.16 -29.52
C PRO A 127 -18.54 -30.27 -30.29
N PRO A 128 -19.85 -30.11 -30.51
CA PRO A 128 -20.64 -30.96 -31.41
C PRO A 128 -19.95 -31.21 -32.76
N GLY A 129 -19.93 -32.47 -33.20
CA GLY A 129 -19.33 -32.89 -34.46
C GLY A 129 -17.81 -32.96 -34.49
N ALA A 130 -17.09 -32.57 -33.43
CA ALA A 130 -15.63 -32.64 -33.42
C ALA A 130 -15.10 -34.08 -33.24
N PRO A 131 -14.00 -34.46 -33.93
CA PRO A 131 -13.45 -35.80 -33.87
C PRO A 131 -12.79 -36.09 -32.52
N HIS A 132 -12.88 -37.36 -32.09
CA HIS A 132 -12.25 -37.84 -30.87
C HIS A 132 -10.90 -38.52 -31.14
N ARG A 133 -9.97 -38.44 -30.19
CA ARG A 133 -8.62 -39.01 -30.31
C ARG A 133 -8.59 -40.54 -30.47
N HIS A 134 -9.58 -41.24 -29.91
CA HIS A 134 -9.71 -42.70 -29.97
C HIS A 134 -10.71 -43.16 -31.04
N GLY A 135 -11.06 -42.29 -32.01
CA GLY A 135 -12.10 -42.55 -33.00
C GLY A 135 -13.50 -42.14 -32.53
N GLY A 136 -14.39 -41.89 -33.50
CA GLY A 136 -15.72 -41.33 -33.28
C GLY A 136 -15.77 -39.80 -33.27
N TYR A 137 -16.97 -39.26 -33.07
CA TYR A 137 -17.26 -37.82 -33.05
C TYR A 137 -18.05 -37.48 -31.77
N SER A 138 -18.09 -36.20 -31.41
CA SER A 138 -19.07 -35.70 -30.44
C SER A 138 -20.45 -35.69 -31.10
N THR A 139 -21.30 -36.67 -30.82
CA THR A 139 -22.59 -36.85 -31.51
C THR A 139 -23.70 -36.15 -30.74
N PRO A 140 -24.39 -35.15 -31.31
CA PRO A 140 -25.55 -34.52 -30.67
C PRO A 140 -26.72 -35.49 -30.60
N VAL A 141 -27.37 -35.55 -29.44
CA VAL A 141 -28.50 -36.45 -29.18
C VAL A 141 -29.66 -35.71 -28.53
N ASP A 142 -30.86 -36.21 -28.76
CA ASP A 142 -32.09 -35.87 -28.04
C ASP A 142 -32.68 -37.18 -27.50
N GLN A 143 -32.88 -37.28 -26.18
CA GLN A 143 -33.27 -38.53 -25.51
C GLN A 143 -32.45 -39.75 -25.99
N TRP A 144 -31.12 -39.61 -26.02
CA TRP A 144 -30.16 -40.63 -26.49
C TRP A 144 -30.30 -41.04 -27.96
N THR A 145 -31.07 -40.29 -28.76
CA THR A 145 -31.22 -40.51 -30.21
C THR A 145 -30.45 -39.44 -30.99
N PRO A 146 -29.57 -39.81 -31.94
CA PRO A 146 -28.81 -38.84 -32.73
C PRO A 146 -29.70 -37.85 -33.49
N ILE A 147 -29.34 -36.56 -33.42
CA ILE A 147 -30.03 -35.49 -34.17
C ILE A 147 -29.15 -34.91 -35.27
N THR A 148 -29.77 -34.23 -36.23
CA THR A 148 -29.03 -33.63 -37.36
C THR A 148 -28.18 -32.43 -36.92
N PRO A 149 -27.07 -32.13 -37.61
CA PRO A 149 -26.25 -30.95 -37.34
C PRO A 149 -27.04 -29.64 -37.36
N GLU A 150 -28.05 -29.51 -38.22
CA GLU A 150 -28.91 -28.33 -38.31
C GLU A 150 -29.78 -28.18 -37.08
N ALA A 151 -30.28 -29.29 -36.51
CA ALA A 151 -31.04 -29.28 -35.27
C ALA A 151 -30.16 -28.85 -34.09
N ALA A 152 -28.95 -29.43 -33.98
CA ALA A 152 -27.97 -29.03 -32.97
C ALA A 152 -27.57 -27.56 -33.10
N ALA A 153 -27.37 -27.06 -34.33
CA ALA A 153 -27.04 -25.67 -34.60
C ALA A 153 -28.17 -24.72 -34.19
N ARG A 154 -29.45 -25.07 -34.42
CA ARG A 154 -30.59 -24.26 -33.97
C ARG A 154 -30.58 -24.08 -32.46
N VAL A 155 -30.34 -25.16 -31.69
CA VAL A 155 -30.27 -25.09 -30.23
C VAL A 155 -29.16 -24.15 -29.78
N LEU A 156 -27.95 -24.29 -30.33
CA LEU A 156 -26.79 -23.47 -29.94
C LEU A 156 -26.80 -22.03 -30.47
N SER A 157 -27.59 -21.74 -31.52
CA SER A 157 -27.63 -20.43 -32.17
C SER A 157 -28.34 -19.36 -31.36
N VAL A 158 -29.20 -19.76 -30.42
CA VAL A 158 -29.98 -18.84 -29.61
C VAL A 158 -29.47 -18.95 -28.17
N PRO A 159 -28.85 -17.91 -27.59
CA PRO A 159 -28.39 -17.96 -26.20
C PRO A 159 -29.58 -17.94 -25.22
N ASN A 160 -29.42 -18.56 -24.06
CA ASN A 160 -30.30 -18.35 -22.92
C ASN A 160 -29.94 -17.03 -22.22
N ASP A 161 -30.95 -16.32 -21.72
CA ASP A 161 -30.77 -15.05 -21.02
C ASP A 161 -30.22 -15.23 -19.59
N ALA A 162 -29.90 -14.11 -18.95
CA ALA A 162 -29.39 -14.10 -17.58
C ALA A 162 -30.42 -14.65 -16.57
N GLU A 163 -31.71 -14.42 -16.79
CA GLU A 163 -32.78 -14.85 -15.88
C GLU A 163 -32.87 -16.38 -15.81
N ALA A 164 -32.74 -17.07 -16.95
CA ALA A 164 -32.69 -18.53 -17.00
C ALA A 164 -31.48 -19.11 -16.25
N ILE A 165 -30.35 -18.41 -16.28
CA ILE A 165 -29.14 -18.81 -15.54
C ILE A 165 -29.30 -18.54 -14.03
N GLU A 166 -29.98 -17.47 -13.65
CA GLU A 166 -30.34 -17.21 -12.25
C GLU A 166 -31.28 -18.29 -11.68
N ARG A 167 -32.29 -18.71 -12.45
CA ARG A 167 -33.18 -19.83 -12.05
C ARG A 167 -32.39 -21.12 -11.83
N LEU A 168 -31.47 -21.46 -12.73
CA LEU A 168 -30.61 -22.63 -12.54
C LEU A 168 -29.72 -22.51 -11.30
N ALA A 169 -29.19 -21.32 -11.03
CA ALA A 169 -28.39 -21.09 -9.83
C ALA A 169 -29.21 -21.31 -8.55
N VAL A 170 -30.48 -20.87 -8.53
CA VAL A 170 -31.41 -21.10 -7.41
C VAL A 170 -31.73 -22.59 -7.24
N LEU A 171 -32.08 -23.29 -8.33
CA LEU A 171 -32.39 -24.74 -8.28
C LEU A 171 -31.22 -25.59 -7.78
N LEU A 172 -29.99 -25.17 -8.09
CA LEU A 172 -28.77 -25.86 -7.64
C LEU A 172 -28.33 -25.46 -6.22
N ASP A 173 -29.01 -24.51 -5.56
CA ASP A 173 -28.55 -23.89 -4.32
C ASP A 173 -27.09 -23.38 -4.45
N ALA A 174 -26.84 -22.65 -5.54
CA ALA A 174 -25.54 -22.04 -5.78
C ALA A 174 -25.30 -20.92 -4.77
N ALA A 175 -24.11 -20.89 -4.19
CA ALA A 175 -23.73 -19.84 -3.25
C ALA A 175 -23.86 -18.47 -3.92
N GLU A 176 -24.42 -17.50 -3.18
CA GLU A 176 -24.49 -16.11 -3.64
C GLU A 176 -23.10 -15.64 -4.06
N VAL A 177 -23.01 -15.16 -5.29
CA VAL A 177 -21.76 -14.64 -5.84
C VAL A 177 -21.68 -13.16 -5.50
N ASP A 178 -20.62 -12.78 -4.79
CA ASP A 178 -20.37 -11.37 -4.49
C ASP A 178 -20.31 -10.59 -5.83
N PRO A 179 -21.16 -9.56 -6.04
CA PRO A 179 -21.09 -8.71 -7.23
C PRO A 179 -19.67 -8.13 -7.46
N ARG A 180 -18.86 -8.02 -6.39
CA ARG A 180 -17.44 -7.64 -6.46
C ARG A 180 -16.56 -8.69 -7.12
N GLU A 181 -16.87 -9.98 -6.98
CA GLU A 181 -16.14 -11.05 -7.68
C GLU A 181 -16.44 -11.03 -9.18
N VAL A 182 -17.70 -10.73 -9.55
CA VAL A 182 -18.14 -10.52 -10.94
C VAL A 182 -17.48 -9.29 -11.57
N GLU A 183 -17.49 -8.14 -10.88
CA GLU A 183 -16.87 -6.90 -11.38
C GLU A 183 -15.34 -6.97 -11.40
N ALA A 184 -14.70 -7.68 -10.45
CA ALA A 184 -13.26 -7.91 -10.44
C ALA A 184 -12.75 -8.70 -11.66
N GLU A 185 -13.63 -9.49 -12.28
CA GLU A 185 -13.35 -10.26 -13.49
C GLU A 185 -13.70 -9.53 -14.78
N ALA A 186 -14.42 -8.40 -14.71
CA ALA A 186 -14.83 -7.63 -15.87
C ALA A 186 -13.63 -6.89 -16.52
N VAL A 187 -13.26 -7.31 -17.73
CA VAL A 187 -12.21 -6.65 -18.55
C VAL A 187 -12.76 -5.36 -19.19
N ARG A 188 -11.97 -4.27 -19.19
CA ARG A 188 -12.39 -3.00 -19.84
C ARG A 188 -12.51 -3.19 -21.36
N THR A 189 -13.61 -2.71 -21.94
CA THR A 189 -13.88 -2.82 -23.38
C THR A 189 -12.84 -2.07 -24.22
N ILE A 190 -12.28 -2.74 -25.23
CA ILE A 190 -11.44 -2.15 -26.27
C ILE A 190 -12.33 -1.88 -27.50
N GLU A 191 -12.30 -0.65 -28.01
CA GLU A 191 -12.93 -0.30 -29.27
C GLU A 191 -11.87 -0.30 -30.39
N LYS A 192 -12.20 -0.94 -31.52
CA LYS A 192 -11.43 -0.82 -32.76
C LYS A 192 -12.02 0.31 -33.59
N THR A 193 -11.33 1.44 -33.63
CA THR A 193 -11.73 2.59 -34.44
C THR A 193 -10.90 2.66 -35.74
N PRO A 194 -11.34 3.43 -36.76
CA PRO A 194 -10.47 3.75 -37.92
C PRO A 194 -9.14 4.40 -37.53
N ARG A 195 -9.04 4.93 -36.30
CA ARG A 195 -7.87 5.60 -35.71
C ARG A 195 -7.02 4.66 -34.84
N GLY A 196 -7.26 3.34 -34.86
CA GLY A 196 -6.54 2.34 -34.06
C GLY A 196 -7.31 1.86 -32.82
N LEU A 197 -6.66 1.00 -32.01
CA LEU A 197 -7.23 0.47 -30.77
C LEU A 197 -7.31 1.58 -29.69
N ARG A 198 -8.39 1.60 -28.92
CA ARG A 198 -8.51 2.45 -27.72
C ARG A 198 -9.42 1.81 -26.69
N LEU A 199 -9.33 2.24 -25.43
CA LEU A 199 -10.34 1.86 -24.43
C LEU A 199 -11.66 2.60 -24.69
N ALA A 200 -12.77 1.89 -24.48
CA ALA A 200 -14.11 2.39 -24.76
C ALA A 200 -14.49 3.62 -23.93
N GLY A 201 -15.29 4.50 -24.54
CA GLY A 201 -15.87 5.69 -23.90
C GLY A 201 -15.18 7.02 -24.23
N ARG A 202 -15.59 8.09 -23.50
CA ARG A 202 -15.11 9.46 -23.73
C ARG A 202 -13.66 9.66 -23.26
N ARG A 203 -12.85 10.37 -24.07
CA ARG A 203 -11.49 10.80 -23.76
C ARG A 203 -11.46 11.62 -22.48
N ARG A 204 -10.49 11.36 -21.60
CA ARG A 204 -10.26 12.10 -20.36
C ARG A 204 -8.99 12.95 -20.47
N PRO A 205 -8.96 14.15 -19.86
CA PRO A 205 -7.71 14.90 -19.70
C PRO A 205 -6.65 14.03 -19.00
N CYS A 206 -5.41 14.09 -19.48
CA CYS A 206 -4.29 13.34 -18.91
C CYS A 206 -3.03 14.19 -18.97
N ASP A 207 -2.39 14.35 -17.82
CA ASP A 207 -1.08 15.00 -17.73
C ASP A 207 0.03 13.94 -17.61
N VAL A 208 1.02 14.07 -18.49
CA VAL A 208 2.21 13.23 -18.58
C VAL A 208 3.50 14.07 -18.56
N ALA A 209 3.43 15.38 -18.29
CA ALA A 209 4.57 16.31 -18.36
C ALA A 209 5.76 15.84 -17.51
N ASP A 210 5.51 15.43 -16.26
CA ASP A 210 6.56 14.91 -15.37
C ASP A 210 7.23 13.65 -15.93
N LEU A 211 6.44 12.76 -16.55
CA LEU A 211 6.98 11.53 -17.16
C LEU A 211 7.79 11.83 -18.42
N LEU A 212 7.45 12.91 -19.14
CA LEU A 212 8.24 13.40 -20.26
C LEU A 212 9.55 14.03 -19.76
N ALA A 213 9.53 14.77 -18.64
CA ALA A 213 10.71 15.42 -18.07
C ALA A 213 11.67 14.44 -17.36
N GLU A 214 11.16 13.33 -16.82
CA GLU A 214 11.95 12.33 -16.09
C GLU A 214 12.90 11.56 -17.03
N ALA A 215 14.21 11.65 -16.78
CA ALA A 215 15.21 10.86 -17.49
C ALA A 215 15.23 9.42 -16.97
N PRO A 216 14.94 8.40 -17.79
CA PRO A 216 14.92 7.02 -17.33
C PRO A 216 16.34 6.51 -17.05
N ALA A 217 16.46 5.60 -16.08
CA ALA A 217 17.71 4.90 -15.81
C ALA A 217 18.25 4.20 -17.07
N ALA A 218 19.58 4.02 -17.16
CA ALA A 218 20.23 3.38 -18.30
C ALA A 218 19.57 2.02 -18.63
N ALA A 219 19.35 1.76 -19.93
CA ALA A 219 18.64 0.59 -20.47
C ALA A 219 17.14 0.44 -20.10
N ARG A 220 16.55 1.37 -19.32
CA ARG A 220 15.12 1.33 -18.92
C ARG A 220 14.20 2.22 -19.75
N GLY A 221 14.71 2.87 -20.80
CA GLY A 221 13.90 3.77 -21.64
C GLY A 221 12.67 3.11 -22.30
N HIS A 222 12.75 1.82 -22.66
CA HIS A 222 11.61 1.10 -23.23
C HIS A 222 10.46 0.93 -22.23
N ALA A 223 10.78 0.65 -20.97
CA ALA A 223 9.81 0.49 -19.90
C ALA A 223 9.18 1.84 -19.53
N HIS A 224 9.97 2.91 -19.55
CA HIS A 224 9.50 4.27 -19.31
C HIS A 224 8.55 4.77 -20.40
N LEU A 225 8.88 4.54 -21.68
CA LEU A 225 7.95 4.84 -22.79
C LEU A 225 6.64 4.06 -22.64
N ARG A 226 6.71 2.77 -22.26
CA ARG A 226 5.52 1.95 -22.02
C ARG A 226 4.64 2.52 -20.89
N LYS A 227 5.24 3.04 -19.80
CA LYS A 227 4.51 3.70 -18.69
C LYS A 227 3.71 4.90 -19.19
N ILE A 228 4.28 5.73 -20.07
CA ILE A 228 3.61 6.89 -20.67
C ILE A 228 2.43 6.44 -21.54
N LEU A 229 2.66 5.48 -22.44
CA LEU A 229 1.62 4.98 -23.36
C LEU A 229 0.44 4.34 -22.62
N VAL A 230 0.71 3.55 -21.57
CA VAL A 230 -0.35 2.96 -20.74
C VAL A 230 -1.17 4.04 -20.03
N ARG A 231 -0.54 5.10 -19.52
CA ARG A 231 -1.26 6.21 -18.86
C ARG A 231 -2.17 6.97 -19.83
N LEU A 232 -1.74 7.20 -21.06
CA LEU A 232 -2.56 7.78 -22.12
C LEU A 232 -3.71 6.85 -22.55
N ALA A 233 -3.44 5.54 -22.67
CA ALA A 233 -4.45 4.53 -22.98
C ALA A 233 -5.55 4.44 -21.89
N LEU A 234 -5.16 4.47 -20.61
CA LEU A 234 -6.09 4.51 -19.46
C LEU A 234 -6.97 5.77 -19.48
N ALA A 235 -6.44 6.89 -19.94
CA ALA A 235 -7.19 8.12 -20.16
C ALA A 235 -8.07 8.11 -21.44
N ARG A 236 -8.15 6.97 -22.13
CA ARG A 236 -8.96 6.75 -23.34
C ARG A 236 -8.57 7.65 -24.52
N TRP A 237 -7.28 7.99 -24.61
CA TRP A 237 -6.74 8.66 -25.80
C TRP A 237 -6.73 7.70 -26.99
N SER A 238 -6.70 8.25 -28.19
CA SER A 238 -6.47 7.50 -29.44
C SER A 238 -5.00 7.57 -29.87
N LEU A 239 -4.59 6.64 -30.75
CA LEU A 239 -3.22 6.63 -31.28
C LEU A 239 -2.83 7.96 -31.95
N PRO A 240 -3.65 8.60 -32.81
CA PRO A 240 -3.29 9.89 -33.41
C PRO A 240 -3.08 10.99 -32.37
N GLU A 241 -3.92 11.06 -31.34
CA GLU A 241 -3.80 12.07 -30.28
C GLU A 241 -2.55 11.86 -29.43
N ALA A 242 -2.26 10.61 -29.06
CA ALA A 242 -1.05 10.25 -28.34
C ALA A 242 0.21 10.52 -29.19
N ALA A 243 0.17 10.17 -30.49
CA ALA A 243 1.29 10.41 -31.40
C ALA A 243 1.57 11.91 -31.58
N LEU A 244 0.54 12.74 -31.74
CA LEU A 244 0.70 14.20 -31.83
C LEU A 244 1.42 14.76 -30.59
N LEU A 245 0.97 14.38 -29.39
CA LEU A 245 1.58 14.84 -28.14
C LEU A 245 3.05 14.40 -28.03
N LEU A 246 3.33 13.12 -28.30
CA LEU A 246 4.65 12.55 -28.07
C LEU A 246 5.67 12.97 -29.14
N LEU A 247 5.26 13.08 -30.41
CA LEU A 247 6.14 13.53 -31.49
C LEU A 247 6.46 15.02 -31.37
N ALA A 248 5.52 15.85 -30.89
CA ALA A 248 5.78 17.26 -30.60
C ALA A 248 6.78 17.48 -29.45
N ASN A 249 7.00 16.47 -28.59
CA ASN A 249 7.85 16.55 -27.41
C ASN A 249 9.01 15.55 -27.47
N VAL A 250 9.41 15.09 -28.66
CA VAL A 250 10.35 13.97 -28.85
C VAL A 250 11.72 14.18 -28.19
N ASP A 251 12.14 15.43 -28.02
CA ASP A 251 13.42 15.81 -27.40
C ASP A 251 13.41 15.70 -25.86
N MET A 252 12.25 15.44 -25.24
CA MET A 252 12.12 15.33 -23.80
C MET A 252 12.84 14.07 -23.26
N PRO A 253 13.49 14.13 -22.07
CA PRO A 253 14.30 13.03 -21.52
C PRO A 253 13.56 11.68 -21.41
N GLY A 254 12.27 11.72 -21.07
CA GLY A 254 11.40 10.54 -20.93
C GLY A 254 11.11 9.83 -22.26
N LEU A 255 11.32 10.51 -23.39
CA LEU A 255 11.14 9.97 -24.73
C LEU A 255 12.44 9.53 -25.39
N ILE A 256 13.52 9.38 -24.62
CA ILE A 256 14.82 8.91 -25.15
C ILE A 256 14.71 7.59 -25.92
N HIS A 257 13.80 6.69 -25.52
CA HIS A 257 13.58 5.44 -26.25
C HIS A 257 12.77 5.61 -27.53
N LEU A 258 11.96 6.66 -27.65
CA LEU A 258 11.31 7.03 -28.91
C LEU A 258 12.33 7.70 -29.84
N ALA A 259 13.06 8.69 -29.33
CA ALA A 259 14.04 9.47 -30.06
C ALA A 259 15.25 8.66 -30.55
N ARG A 260 15.74 7.69 -29.74
CA ARG A 260 17.01 6.99 -30.00
C ARG A 260 16.92 5.48 -29.85
N GLN A 261 17.60 4.78 -30.76
CA GLN A 261 17.78 3.33 -30.69
C GLN A 261 19.02 2.99 -29.86
N GLY A 262 18.87 2.14 -28.83
CA GLY A 262 19.94 1.71 -27.94
C GLY A 262 20.73 0.51 -28.48
N GLY A 263 22.06 0.59 -28.41
CA GLY A 263 23.06 -0.38 -28.88
C GLY A 263 24.46 0.27 -28.90
N GLY A 264 25.51 -0.49 -29.26
CA GLY A 264 26.92 -0.03 -29.27
C GLY A 264 27.22 1.21 -30.14
N ARG A 265 26.29 1.60 -31.02
CA ARG A 265 26.24 2.93 -31.66
C ARG A 265 24.84 3.50 -31.48
N SER A 266 24.72 4.55 -30.66
CA SER A 266 23.44 5.23 -30.43
C SER A 266 23.05 6.06 -31.66
N ARG A 267 21.91 5.73 -32.27
CA ARG A 267 21.37 6.37 -33.49
C ARG A 267 20.05 7.10 -33.20
N THR A 268 19.86 8.28 -33.77
CA THR A 268 18.56 8.99 -33.81
C THR A 268 17.60 8.28 -34.77
N ARG A 269 16.34 8.08 -34.35
CA ARG A 269 15.32 7.48 -35.21
C ARG A 269 14.70 8.51 -36.13
N SER A 270 14.41 8.11 -37.36
CA SER A 270 13.67 8.95 -38.30
C SER A 270 12.20 9.11 -37.87
N PRO A 271 11.49 10.16 -38.34
CA PRO A 271 10.08 10.35 -38.02
C PRO A 271 9.19 9.13 -38.36
N GLY A 272 9.46 8.46 -39.48
CA GLY A 272 8.74 7.24 -39.88
C GLY A 272 8.99 6.07 -38.92
N GLU A 273 10.22 5.92 -38.41
CA GLU A 273 10.54 4.89 -37.42
C GLU A 273 9.92 5.16 -36.05
N GLN A 274 9.84 6.44 -35.66
CA GLN A 274 9.16 6.88 -34.43
C GLN A 274 7.66 6.55 -34.50
N ALA A 275 7.01 6.90 -35.60
CA ALA A 275 5.59 6.61 -35.83
C ALA A 275 5.31 5.09 -35.84
N ALA A 276 6.15 4.30 -36.52
CA ALA A 276 6.02 2.85 -36.56
C ALA A 276 6.25 2.19 -35.18
N LEU A 277 7.16 2.74 -34.36
CA LEU A 277 7.38 2.28 -32.99
C LEU A 277 6.17 2.58 -32.10
N LEU A 278 5.61 3.79 -32.19
CA LEU A 278 4.41 4.18 -31.45
C LEU A 278 3.22 3.29 -31.78
N ALA A 279 2.95 3.05 -33.06
CA ALA A 279 1.86 2.15 -33.48
C ALA A 279 2.01 0.75 -32.86
N ARG A 280 3.20 0.14 -32.95
CA ARG A 280 3.45 -1.20 -32.38
C ARG A 280 3.34 -1.25 -30.85
N GLN A 281 3.79 -0.21 -30.16
CA GLN A 281 3.74 -0.18 -28.69
C GLN A 281 2.36 0.21 -28.16
N TRP A 282 1.58 0.96 -28.95
CA TRP A 282 0.25 1.42 -28.59
C TRP A 282 -0.74 0.28 -28.41
N ASP A 283 -0.81 -0.66 -29.36
CA ASP A 283 -1.73 -1.80 -29.27
C ASP A 283 -1.47 -2.62 -27.99
N ARG A 284 -0.18 -2.90 -27.70
CA ARG A 284 0.24 -3.57 -26.46
C ARG A 284 -0.07 -2.76 -25.20
N ALA A 285 -0.01 -1.44 -25.28
CA ALA A 285 -0.34 -0.56 -24.17
C ALA A 285 -1.85 -0.52 -23.90
N VAL A 286 -2.69 -0.52 -24.94
CA VAL A 286 -4.15 -0.58 -24.83
C VAL A 286 -4.62 -1.93 -24.30
N GLU A 287 -4.06 -3.04 -24.82
CA GLU A 287 -4.32 -4.39 -24.31
C GLU A 287 -3.94 -4.51 -22.83
N TYR A 288 -2.75 -4.02 -22.46
CA TYR A 288 -2.33 -3.99 -21.07
C TYR A 288 -3.26 -3.10 -20.23
N ALA A 289 -3.61 -1.91 -20.71
CA ALA A 289 -4.51 -1.00 -20.00
C ALA A 289 -5.94 -1.57 -19.84
N ALA A 290 -6.39 -2.44 -20.75
CA ALA A 290 -7.66 -3.13 -20.64
C ALA A 290 -7.64 -4.20 -19.53
N ALA A 291 -6.50 -4.88 -19.36
CA ALA A 291 -6.27 -5.89 -18.34
C ALA A 291 -5.85 -5.33 -16.97
N VAL A 292 -5.35 -4.09 -16.91
CA VAL A 292 -5.00 -3.41 -15.65
C VAL A 292 -6.28 -3.10 -14.89
N ARG A 293 -6.45 -3.71 -13.70
CA ARG A 293 -7.59 -3.47 -12.80
C ARG A 293 -7.75 -1.98 -12.46
N ARG A 294 -9.00 -1.52 -12.22
CA ARG A 294 -9.21 -0.24 -11.53
C ARG A 294 -8.91 -0.47 -10.05
N PRO A 295 -8.02 0.29 -9.41
CA PRO A 295 -8.24 0.64 -8.01
C PRO A 295 -9.40 1.64 -8.00
N GLY A 296 -10.56 1.27 -7.47
CA GLY A 296 -11.68 2.20 -7.23
C GLY A 296 -12.81 2.21 -8.28
N ALA A 297 -13.45 1.07 -8.51
CA ALA A 297 -14.84 1.06 -9.01
C ALA A 297 -15.58 -0.06 -8.30
N THR A 298 -16.33 0.29 -7.24
CA THR A 298 -17.36 -0.54 -6.58
C THR A 298 -18.27 0.39 -5.78
N GLY A 299 -19.58 0.39 -6.04
CA GLY A 299 -20.56 1.26 -5.36
C GLY A 299 -20.80 0.97 -3.87
N ALA A 300 -20.48 -0.22 -3.36
CA ALA A 300 -20.55 -0.53 -1.91
C ALA A 300 -19.18 -0.41 -1.22
N GLY A 301 -18.09 -0.47 -2.00
CA GLY A 301 -16.75 -0.14 -1.53
C GLY A 301 -16.59 1.37 -1.42
N ASP A 302 -17.26 2.16 -2.26
CA ASP A 302 -17.30 3.62 -2.16
C ASP A 302 -18.06 4.09 -0.91
N GLU A 303 -19.11 3.40 -0.44
CA GLU A 303 -19.73 3.75 0.85
C GLU A 303 -18.81 3.43 2.02
N ARG A 304 -18.23 2.22 2.09
CA ARG A 304 -17.31 1.87 3.19
C ARG A 304 -15.97 2.61 3.11
N GLN A 305 -15.50 2.94 1.91
CA GLN A 305 -14.29 3.72 1.69
C GLN A 305 -14.56 5.22 1.86
N ALA A 306 -15.76 5.72 1.53
CA ALA A 306 -16.19 7.06 1.91
C ALA A 306 -16.45 7.14 3.42
N GLU A 307 -16.96 6.10 4.07
CA GLU A 307 -17.06 5.98 5.52
C GLU A 307 -15.68 5.92 6.15
N ASP A 308 -14.73 5.15 5.60
CA ASP A 308 -13.35 5.09 6.06
C ASP A 308 -12.61 6.42 5.81
N GLU A 309 -12.88 7.10 4.69
CA GLU A 309 -12.34 8.42 4.33
C GLU A 309 -12.97 9.52 5.17
N GLN A 310 -14.28 9.45 5.47
CA GLN A 310 -14.99 10.33 6.40
C GLN A 310 -14.54 10.09 7.84
N ALA A 311 -14.37 8.84 8.25
CA ALA A 311 -13.85 8.48 9.57
C ALA A 311 -12.38 8.88 9.71
N TRP A 312 -11.59 8.76 8.64
CA TRP A 312 -10.24 9.30 8.61
C TRP A 312 -10.23 10.83 8.64
N ALA A 313 -11.11 11.49 7.88
CA ALA A 313 -11.28 12.94 7.87
C ALA A 313 -11.72 13.48 9.23
N ALA A 314 -12.65 12.81 9.90
CA ALA A 314 -13.10 13.14 11.24
C ALA A 314 -11.96 13.00 12.25
N ARG A 315 -11.22 11.88 12.23
CA ARG A 315 -10.01 11.69 13.06
C ARG A 315 -8.94 12.74 12.75
N LEU A 316 -8.74 13.08 11.49
CA LEU A 316 -7.81 14.12 11.07
C LEU A 316 -8.20 15.48 11.63
N ALA A 317 -9.47 15.87 11.47
CA ALA A 317 -10.00 17.13 11.99
C ALA A 317 -9.91 17.17 13.53
N GLU A 318 -10.25 16.08 14.20
CA GLU A 318 -10.12 15.93 15.65
C GLU A 318 -8.68 16.12 16.12
N VAL A 319 -7.73 15.38 15.53
CA VAL A 319 -6.32 15.44 15.92
C VAL A 319 -5.72 16.83 15.67
N VAL A 320 -6.05 17.44 14.53
CA VAL A 320 -5.61 18.81 14.20
C VAL A 320 -6.18 19.80 15.21
N ALA A 321 -7.46 19.69 15.56
CA ALA A 321 -8.10 20.54 16.56
C ALA A 321 -7.49 20.35 17.95
N VAL A 322 -7.28 19.10 18.41
CA VAL A 322 -6.64 18.81 19.69
C VAL A 322 -5.24 19.40 19.75
N VAL A 323 -4.42 19.21 18.71
CA VAL A 323 -3.08 19.79 18.66
C VAL A 323 -3.13 21.32 18.62
N GLY A 324 -4.11 21.91 17.93
CA GLY A 324 -4.39 23.35 17.97
C GLY A 324 -4.63 23.84 19.40
N THR A 325 -5.58 23.23 20.12
CA THR A 325 -5.88 23.60 21.52
C THR A 325 -4.67 23.45 22.45
N VAL A 326 -3.87 22.40 22.27
CA VAL A 326 -2.64 22.19 23.03
C VAL A 326 -1.64 23.31 22.76
N ARG A 327 -1.48 23.72 21.49
CA ARG A 327 -0.59 24.84 21.11
C ARG A 327 -1.06 26.18 21.67
N GLU A 328 -2.36 26.43 21.64
CA GLU A 328 -2.98 27.63 22.22
C GLU A 328 -2.78 27.65 23.74
N ALA A 329 -3.01 26.54 24.43
CA ALA A 329 -2.76 26.43 25.86
C ALA A 329 -1.28 26.59 26.24
N ILE A 330 -0.35 26.06 25.44
CA ILE A 330 1.08 26.33 25.59
C ILE A 330 1.37 27.85 25.52
N ALA A 331 0.69 28.57 24.62
CA ALA A 331 0.88 29.99 24.40
C ALA A 331 0.18 30.88 25.45
N ALA A 332 -0.96 30.44 25.97
CA ALA A 332 -1.72 31.12 27.03
C ALA A 332 -0.97 31.10 28.38
N GLU A 333 -0.24 30.01 28.65
CA GLU A 333 0.51 29.85 29.91
C GLU A 333 2.04 29.79 29.68
N PRO A 334 2.67 30.85 29.16
CA PRO A 334 4.08 30.81 28.79
C PRO A 334 4.99 30.60 30.01
N ARG A 335 4.56 31.04 31.21
CA ARG A 335 5.32 30.92 32.46
C ARG A 335 5.51 29.48 32.92
N ARG A 336 4.54 28.57 32.68
CA ARG A 336 4.66 27.14 33.04
C ARG A 336 5.93 26.53 32.47
N TRP A 337 6.27 26.90 31.24
CA TRP A 337 7.38 26.36 30.48
C TRP A 337 8.75 26.94 30.85
N THR A 338 8.80 27.85 31.82
CA THR A 338 10.03 28.48 32.30
C THR A 338 10.61 27.82 33.55
N THR A 339 9.83 26.97 34.22
CA THR A 339 10.26 26.20 35.39
C THR A 339 11.45 25.30 35.06
N GLN A 340 12.16 24.78 36.07
CA GLN A 340 13.33 23.94 35.87
C GLN A 340 13.06 22.79 34.88
N ALA A 341 11.88 22.21 34.93
CA ALA A 341 11.54 21.05 34.12
C ALA A 341 10.63 21.38 32.91
N GLY A 342 9.99 22.55 32.90
CA GLY A 342 9.10 23.02 31.85
C GLY A 342 9.63 22.91 30.42
N PRO A 343 10.89 23.31 30.09
CA PRO A 343 11.40 23.16 28.73
C PRO A 343 11.51 21.70 28.27
N SER A 344 11.72 20.76 29.19
CA SER A 344 11.73 19.33 28.87
C SER A 344 10.31 18.83 28.62
N ASP A 345 9.35 19.24 29.44
CA ASP A 345 7.94 18.84 29.27
C ASP A 345 7.36 19.37 27.99
N ARG A 346 7.66 20.63 27.66
CA ARG A 346 7.25 21.22 26.39
C ARG A 346 7.76 20.43 25.20
N ARG A 347 9.04 20.03 25.23
CA ARG A 347 9.63 19.20 24.17
C ARG A 347 8.95 17.84 24.06
N ALA A 348 8.61 17.24 25.20
CA ALA A 348 7.94 15.95 25.22
C ALA A 348 6.53 16.04 24.66
N LEU A 349 5.75 17.02 25.13
CA LEU A 349 4.41 17.31 24.64
C LEU A 349 4.40 17.64 23.15
N GLU A 350 5.26 18.56 22.70
CA GLU A 350 5.37 18.94 21.28
C GLU A 350 5.74 17.74 20.39
N TYR A 351 6.57 16.81 20.87
CA TYR A 351 6.89 15.59 20.12
C TYR A 351 5.75 14.58 20.11
N VAL A 352 4.99 14.44 21.21
CA VAL A 352 3.77 13.62 21.23
C VAL A 352 2.72 14.21 20.28
N SER A 353 2.55 15.53 20.24
CA SER A 353 1.69 16.22 19.28
C SER A 353 2.14 15.99 17.83
N GLU A 354 3.46 15.97 17.56
CA GLU A 354 3.97 15.61 16.23
C GLU A 354 3.63 14.18 15.85
N LEU A 355 3.80 13.22 16.77
CA LEU A 355 3.42 11.83 16.54
C LEU A 355 1.91 11.67 16.33
N ALA A 356 1.10 12.44 17.06
CA ALA A 356 -0.35 12.46 16.90
C ALA A 356 -0.74 12.88 15.48
N LEU A 357 -0.13 13.97 14.96
CA LEU A 357 -0.34 14.42 13.58
C LEU A 357 0.18 13.40 12.56
N ASP A 358 1.34 12.78 12.80
CA ASP A 358 1.92 11.78 11.89
C ASP A 358 1.04 10.52 11.81
N ALA A 359 0.53 10.04 12.95
CA ALA A 359 -0.31 8.85 13.05
C ALA A 359 -1.80 9.10 12.76
N VAL A 360 -2.23 10.36 12.72
CA VAL A 360 -3.66 10.75 12.64
C VAL A 360 -4.47 10.05 13.75
N SER A 361 -3.93 10.14 14.97
CA SER A 361 -4.50 9.53 16.18
C SER A 361 -4.18 10.38 17.40
N THR A 362 -5.12 10.53 18.33
CA THR A 362 -4.86 11.14 19.65
C THR A 362 -4.19 10.15 20.61
N GLU A 363 -4.23 8.85 20.31
CA GLU A 363 -3.55 7.80 21.07
C GLU A 363 -2.24 7.39 20.41
N ILE A 364 -1.14 7.50 21.15
CA ILE A 364 0.22 7.30 20.67
C ILE A 364 0.99 6.37 21.58
N GLU A 365 1.64 5.38 20.97
CA GLU A 365 2.59 4.50 21.65
C GLU A 365 3.99 5.12 21.62
N ILE A 366 4.51 5.45 22.80
CA ILE A 366 5.83 6.05 22.94
C ILE A 366 6.53 5.55 24.19
N ASP A 367 7.79 5.15 24.04
CA ASP A 367 8.67 4.81 25.16
C ASP A 367 9.66 5.95 25.45
N CYS A 368 10.17 5.98 26.69
CA CYS A 368 11.06 7.04 27.15
C CYS A 368 12.39 7.14 26.37
N ARG A 369 12.86 6.06 25.74
CA ARG A 369 14.10 6.10 24.92
C ARG A 369 13.81 6.74 23.56
N ARG A 370 12.73 6.34 22.89
CA ARG A 370 12.30 6.96 21.62
C ARG A 370 12.05 8.47 21.80
N LEU A 371 11.37 8.82 22.89
CA LEU A 371 11.16 10.22 23.27
C LEU A 371 12.49 10.96 23.50
N ALA A 372 13.42 10.36 24.25
CA ALA A 372 14.73 10.94 24.51
C ALA A 372 15.57 11.13 23.23
N GLU A 373 15.53 10.18 22.30
CA GLU A 373 16.23 10.23 21.02
C GLU A 373 15.71 11.36 20.13
N ALA A 374 14.40 11.54 20.06
CA ALA A 374 13.77 12.57 19.25
C ALA A 374 14.00 13.98 19.81
N THR A 375 13.98 14.14 21.13
CA THR A 375 14.00 15.45 21.81
C THR A 375 15.38 15.86 22.34
N GLY A 376 16.38 14.97 22.27
CA GLY A 376 17.75 15.21 22.71
C GLY A 376 17.95 15.20 24.24
N MET A 377 16.93 14.84 25.02
CA MET A 377 17.01 14.76 26.48
C MET A 377 17.50 13.39 26.99
N GLY A 378 17.69 13.25 28.30
CA GLY A 378 18.02 11.96 28.92
C GLY A 378 16.79 11.06 29.04
N LYS A 379 16.95 9.72 28.98
CA LYS A 379 15.83 8.75 29.14
C LYS A 379 15.05 8.92 30.43
N SER A 380 15.73 9.19 31.55
CA SER A 380 15.08 9.43 32.84
C SER A 380 14.35 10.77 32.89
N THR A 381 14.83 11.77 32.15
CA THR A 381 14.12 13.05 31.98
C THR A 381 12.87 12.85 31.13
N ALA A 382 12.96 12.10 30.04
CA ALA A 382 11.84 11.77 29.18
C ALA A 382 10.73 11.03 29.95
N ALA A 383 11.08 10.01 30.75
CA ALA A 383 10.13 9.30 31.59
C ALA A 383 9.41 10.25 32.57
N ARG A 384 10.17 11.05 33.34
CA ARG A 384 9.60 12.03 34.29
C ARG A 384 8.78 13.13 33.62
N SER A 385 9.06 13.46 32.36
CA SER A 385 8.25 14.40 31.59
C SER A 385 6.91 13.79 31.19
N LEU A 386 6.89 12.52 30.77
CA LEU A 386 5.61 11.82 30.50
C LEU A 386 4.77 11.73 31.78
N ASP A 387 5.37 11.34 32.91
CA ASP A 387 4.65 11.23 34.19
C ASP A 387 4.04 12.57 34.61
N ARG A 388 4.80 13.67 34.52
CA ARG A 388 4.29 15.00 34.88
C ARG A 388 3.27 15.54 33.91
N LEU A 389 3.42 15.27 32.61
CA LEU A 389 2.38 15.60 31.63
C LEU A 389 1.09 14.81 31.87
N CYS A 390 1.17 13.62 32.46
CA CYS A 390 0.00 12.89 32.91
C CYS A 390 -0.64 13.49 34.17
N LEU A 391 0.16 13.88 35.15
CA LEU A 391 -0.33 14.56 36.36
C LEU A 391 -0.97 15.91 36.05
N ASP A 392 -0.40 16.65 35.09
CA ASP A 392 -0.88 17.96 34.67
C ASP A 392 -2.02 17.86 33.62
N GLU A 393 -2.56 16.66 33.37
CA GLU A 393 -3.69 16.41 32.44
C GLU A 393 -3.46 16.88 30.98
N TRP A 394 -2.20 16.86 30.53
CA TRP A 394 -1.88 17.02 29.10
C TRP A 394 -1.93 15.68 28.36
N LEU A 395 -1.62 14.59 29.07
CA LEU A 395 -1.60 13.23 28.57
C LEU A 395 -2.40 12.32 29.51
N HIS A 396 -3.03 11.28 28.98
CA HIS A 396 -3.61 10.21 29.79
C HIS A 396 -2.97 8.87 29.45
N LEU A 397 -2.50 8.12 30.44
CA LEU A 397 -1.95 6.78 30.21
C LEU A 397 -3.11 5.79 29.97
N VAL A 398 -3.30 5.40 28.71
CA VAL A 398 -4.36 4.46 28.30
C VAL A 398 -3.99 3.03 28.64
N GLU A 399 -2.77 2.63 28.27
CA GLU A 399 -2.27 1.28 28.51
C GLU A 399 -0.79 1.32 28.89
N ALA A 400 -0.44 0.67 30.00
CA ALA A 400 0.96 0.50 30.38
C ALA A 400 1.65 -0.48 29.44
N GLY A 401 2.84 -0.13 28.96
CA GLY A 401 3.60 -0.96 28.04
C GLY A 401 3.92 -2.35 28.62
N ARG A 402 3.75 -3.40 27.81
CA ARG A 402 4.06 -4.79 28.17
C ARG A 402 4.99 -5.43 27.13
N GLY A 403 5.98 -6.19 27.61
CA GLY A 403 6.96 -6.85 26.74
C GLY A 403 7.73 -5.85 25.88
N GLN A 404 7.61 -5.97 24.56
CA GLN A 404 8.25 -5.06 23.59
C GLN A 404 7.37 -3.86 23.20
N ARG A 405 6.11 -3.80 23.66
CA ARG A 405 5.18 -2.72 23.36
C ARG A 405 5.43 -1.56 24.33
N ALA A 406 5.48 -0.34 23.79
CA ALA A 406 5.60 0.87 24.59
C ALA A 406 4.27 1.20 25.30
N SER A 407 4.31 2.10 26.28
CA SER A 407 3.10 2.64 26.89
C SER A 407 2.31 3.46 25.88
N ARG A 408 0.98 3.32 25.89
CA ARG A 408 0.05 4.08 25.06
C ARG A 408 -0.50 5.26 25.84
N TYR A 409 -0.29 6.47 25.32
CA TYR A 409 -0.76 7.71 25.90
C TYR A 409 -1.79 8.37 24.98
N ARG A 410 -2.84 8.96 25.54
CA ARG A 410 -3.80 9.81 24.83
C ARG A 410 -3.44 11.26 25.04
N LEU A 411 -3.31 12.03 23.96
CA LEU A 411 -3.16 13.49 24.00
C LEU A 411 -4.52 14.12 24.33
N LEU A 412 -4.57 14.90 25.40
CA LEU A 412 -5.82 15.49 25.89
C LEU A 412 -6.07 16.85 25.25
N ARG A 413 -7.33 17.09 24.87
CA ARG A 413 -7.81 18.40 24.44
C ARG A 413 -7.70 19.38 25.62
N GLN A 414 -7.20 20.58 25.37
CA GLN A 414 -7.10 21.61 26.40
C GLN A 414 -8.30 22.54 26.28
N VAL A 415 -9.02 22.75 27.37
CA VAL A 415 -10.10 23.74 27.45
C VAL A 415 -9.49 24.99 28.08
N LEU A 416 -9.43 26.08 27.30
CA LEU A 416 -9.05 27.38 27.84
C LEU A 416 -10.28 27.99 28.51
N GLU A 417 -10.31 27.95 29.84
CA GLU A 417 -11.28 28.69 30.66
C GLU A 417 -11.00 30.18 30.49
N ASP A 418 -11.57 30.77 29.44
CA ASP A 418 -11.79 32.21 29.19
C ASP A 418 -12.30 32.48 27.76
N ALA A 419 -12.50 31.44 26.93
CA ALA A 419 -13.32 31.57 25.74
C ALA A 419 -14.80 31.47 26.14
N ALA A 420 -15.43 32.61 26.40
CA ALA A 420 -16.90 32.71 26.48
C ALA A 420 -17.53 31.95 25.29
N PRO A 421 -18.63 31.20 25.50
CA PRO A 421 -19.24 30.44 24.44
C PRO A 421 -19.84 31.42 23.45
N SER A 422 -19.11 31.70 22.37
CA SER A 422 -19.70 32.27 21.18
C SER A 422 -20.57 31.17 20.59
N SER A 423 -21.83 31.19 21.01
CA SER A 423 -22.99 30.61 20.36
C SER A 423 -22.70 30.07 18.96
N SER A 424 -22.96 28.78 18.79
CA SER A 424 -23.55 28.18 17.58
C SER A 424 -23.97 29.21 16.53
N ALA A 425 -23.05 29.56 15.64
CA ALA A 425 -23.37 30.26 14.41
C ALA A 425 -23.21 29.24 13.28
N SER A 426 -24.34 28.60 12.97
CA SER A 426 -24.64 28.17 11.62
C SER A 426 -24.37 29.36 10.69
N GLN A 427 -23.23 29.36 10.02
CA GLN A 427 -23.01 30.16 8.82
C GLN A 427 -22.80 29.20 7.66
N HIS A 428 -23.92 28.82 7.05
CA HIS A 428 -23.97 28.56 5.62
C HIS A 428 -23.47 29.82 4.89
N GLN A 429 -22.18 29.86 4.58
CA GLN A 429 -21.67 30.75 3.55
C GLN A 429 -21.65 29.96 2.24
N SER A 430 -22.64 30.24 1.39
CA SER A 430 -22.66 29.86 -0.01
C SER A 430 -21.41 30.44 -0.70
N PRO A 431 -20.62 29.65 -1.45
CA PRO A 431 -19.53 30.22 -2.22
C PRO A 431 -20.11 30.90 -3.47
N SER A 432 -19.83 32.20 -3.60
CA SER A 432 -19.97 32.93 -4.86
C SER A 432 -19.03 32.33 -5.90
N ARG A 433 -19.58 32.12 -7.10
CA ARG A 433 -18.82 31.83 -8.32
C ARG A 433 -17.90 33.00 -8.62
N GLU A 434 -16.59 32.77 -8.59
CA GLU A 434 -15.63 33.57 -9.37
C GLU A 434 -14.44 32.69 -9.81
N GLU A 435 -14.52 32.37 -11.10
CA GLU A 435 -13.48 32.18 -12.11
C GLU A 435 -12.07 31.70 -11.72
N ALA A 436 -11.74 30.56 -12.34
CA ALA A 436 -10.42 30.01 -12.52
C ALA A 436 -9.40 31.02 -13.09
N ARG A 437 -8.25 31.11 -12.43
CA ARG A 437 -6.97 31.41 -13.10
C ARG A 437 -5.88 30.50 -12.58
N GLY A 438 -5.15 29.91 -13.53
CA GLY A 438 -4.25 28.78 -13.34
C GLY A 438 -2.97 29.07 -12.56
N GLY A 439 -2.34 27.99 -12.11
CA GLY A 439 -1.03 28.02 -11.50
C GLY A 439 -0.57 26.63 -11.08
N GLY A 440 0.22 25.98 -11.95
CA GLY A 440 1.34 25.10 -11.62
C GLY A 440 1.18 23.98 -10.59
N GLY A 441 1.10 22.76 -11.11
CA GLY A 441 1.62 21.46 -10.63
C GLY A 441 2.20 21.31 -9.22
N THR A 442 1.75 20.24 -8.54
CA THR A 442 2.60 19.09 -8.18
C THR A 442 1.69 17.87 -8.02
N GLN A 443 1.94 16.79 -8.76
CA GLN A 443 1.18 15.55 -8.68
C GLN A 443 1.60 14.73 -7.44
N GLY A 444 0.68 14.56 -6.49
CA GLY A 444 0.77 13.58 -5.42
C GLY A 444 -0.64 13.27 -4.89
N ASN A 445 -1.10 12.02 -5.07
CA ASN A 445 -2.47 11.55 -4.80
C ASN A 445 -3.58 12.38 -5.50
N PRO A 446 -4.79 11.84 -5.73
CA PRO A 446 -5.92 12.71 -6.06
C PRO A 446 -5.98 13.81 -4.99
N PRO A 447 -6.19 15.09 -5.37
CA PRO A 447 -6.28 16.13 -4.37
C PRO A 447 -7.39 15.72 -3.40
N PRO A 448 -7.14 15.77 -2.08
CA PRO A 448 -8.19 15.55 -1.09
C PRO A 448 -9.39 16.44 -1.45
N SER A 449 -10.60 15.98 -1.14
CA SER A 449 -11.83 16.74 -1.39
C SER A 449 -11.63 18.20 -0.96
N ALA A 450 -12.24 19.15 -1.67
CA ALA A 450 -12.04 20.58 -1.43
C ALA A 450 -12.19 20.95 0.06
N ASP A 451 -13.06 20.22 0.77
CA ASP A 451 -13.38 20.36 2.19
C ASP A 451 -12.24 19.94 3.14
N LEU A 452 -11.34 19.04 2.74
CA LEU A 452 -10.23 18.56 3.57
C LEU A 452 -8.94 19.36 3.41
N ARG A 453 -8.83 20.17 2.35
CA ARG A 453 -7.61 20.96 2.06
C ARG A 453 -7.22 21.91 3.19
N PRO A 454 -8.14 22.64 3.85
CA PRO A 454 -7.78 23.51 4.97
C PRO A 454 -7.18 22.73 6.14
N THR A 455 -7.80 21.60 6.51
CA THR A 455 -7.35 20.74 7.62
C THR A 455 -5.98 20.12 7.34
N LEU A 456 -5.74 19.67 6.11
CA LEU A 456 -4.44 19.13 5.70
C LEU A 456 -3.34 20.20 5.66
N THR A 457 -3.67 21.39 5.17
CA THR A 457 -2.77 22.54 5.19
C THR A 457 -2.39 22.89 6.64
N LEU A 458 -3.38 22.96 7.53
CA LEU A 458 -3.17 23.26 8.94
C LEU A 458 -2.35 22.16 9.64
N ARG A 459 -2.61 20.88 9.33
CA ARG A 459 -1.79 19.75 9.77
C ARG A 459 -0.34 19.91 9.36
N ASP A 460 -0.08 20.20 8.09
CA ASP A 460 1.29 20.30 7.58
C ASP A 460 2.02 21.54 8.12
N GLN A 461 1.30 22.64 8.35
CA GLN A 461 1.81 23.80 9.08
C GLN A 461 2.20 23.41 10.52
N HIS A 462 1.30 22.75 11.26
CA HIS A 462 1.59 22.29 12.63
C HIS A 462 2.79 21.34 12.67
N ARG A 463 2.86 20.35 11.77
CA ARG A 463 3.99 19.43 11.66
C ARG A 463 5.28 20.17 11.37
N THR A 464 5.26 21.11 10.43
CA THR A 464 6.43 21.90 10.04
C THR A 464 6.93 22.76 11.20
N ASP A 465 6.04 23.44 11.91
CA ASP A 465 6.37 24.26 13.07
C ASP A 465 6.99 23.44 14.20
N LEU A 466 6.34 22.32 14.57
CA LEU A 466 6.80 21.42 15.63
C LEU A 466 8.17 20.82 15.29
N ARG A 467 8.36 20.36 14.04
CA ARG A 467 9.63 19.79 13.55
C ARG A 467 10.75 20.83 13.56
N ARG A 468 10.51 22.02 13.01
CA ARG A 468 11.47 23.14 13.00
C ARG A 468 11.91 23.49 14.43
N ARG A 469 10.96 23.57 15.35
CA ARG A 469 11.25 23.85 16.77
C ARG A 469 12.04 22.70 17.39
N ARG A 470 11.62 21.45 17.19
CA ARG A 470 12.31 20.25 17.69
C ARG A 470 13.75 20.17 17.22
N GLU A 471 14.02 20.44 15.94
CA GLU A 471 15.37 20.43 15.37
C GLU A 471 16.32 21.37 16.11
N ILE A 472 15.83 22.57 16.48
CA ILE A 472 16.62 23.53 17.26
C ILE A 472 16.82 23.02 18.68
N VAL A 473 15.74 22.68 19.39
CA VAL A 473 15.83 22.39 20.83
C VAL A 473 16.50 21.04 21.13
N SER A 474 16.45 20.08 20.21
CA SER A 474 17.11 18.77 20.32
C SER A 474 18.58 18.77 19.89
N HIS A 475 19.09 19.91 19.42
CA HIS A 475 20.46 20.01 18.93
C HIS A 475 21.50 19.83 20.06
N ASP A 476 22.65 19.20 19.74
CA ASP A 476 23.75 18.89 20.68
C ASP A 476 24.23 20.09 21.49
N LEU A 477 24.23 21.25 20.85
CA LEU A 477 24.57 22.54 21.44
C LEU A 477 23.77 22.85 22.73
N PHE A 478 22.53 22.38 22.82
CA PHE A 478 21.60 22.68 23.92
C PHE A 478 21.49 21.55 24.93
N THR A 479 22.45 20.62 24.92
CA THR A 479 22.57 19.66 26.00
C THR A 479 22.82 20.38 27.33
N HIS A 480 22.42 19.76 28.44
CA HIS A 480 22.55 20.39 29.76
C HIS A 480 24.02 20.48 30.14
N PRO A 481 24.54 21.67 30.51
CA PRO A 481 25.91 21.82 30.96
C PRO A 481 26.15 21.05 32.25
N GLY A 482 27.26 20.31 32.30
CA GLY A 482 27.76 19.63 33.50
C GLY A 482 29.30 19.62 33.50
N PRO A 483 29.95 19.13 34.56
CA PRO A 483 31.41 19.13 34.70
C PRO A 483 32.14 18.54 33.49
N ASP A 484 31.61 17.44 32.94
CA ASP A 484 32.20 16.71 31.80
C ASP A 484 31.34 16.83 30.51
N GLN A 485 30.39 17.77 30.48
CA GLN A 485 29.47 17.89 29.35
C GLN A 485 29.22 19.35 28.99
N PRO A 486 29.87 19.88 27.95
CA PRO A 486 29.63 21.24 27.51
C PRO A 486 28.27 21.38 26.82
N GLY A 487 27.61 22.52 27.00
CA GLY A 487 26.33 22.82 26.38
C GLY A 487 25.72 24.13 26.90
N LEU A 488 24.87 24.74 26.09
CA LEU A 488 24.20 26.02 26.44
C LEU A 488 22.92 25.82 27.25
N GLY A 489 22.44 24.57 27.38
CA GLY A 489 21.27 24.22 28.16
C GLY A 489 19.92 24.47 27.49
N ARG A 490 18.88 23.85 28.08
CA ARG A 490 17.53 23.79 27.50
C ARG A 490 16.76 25.12 27.49
N HIS A 491 17.03 26.00 28.45
CA HIS A 491 16.36 27.30 28.54
C HIS A 491 16.82 28.26 27.43
N VAL A 492 18.13 28.30 27.13
CA VAL A 492 18.68 29.06 26.01
C VAL A 492 18.12 28.56 24.67
N ALA A 493 17.97 27.24 24.54
CA ALA A 493 17.35 26.61 23.37
C ALA A 493 15.91 27.10 23.14
N SER A 494 15.12 27.23 24.21
CA SER A 494 13.73 27.72 24.14
C SER A 494 13.66 29.16 23.62
N THR A 495 14.60 30.02 24.01
CA THR A 495 14.70 31.39 23.47
C THR A 495 15.12 31.38 22.00
N LEU A 496 16.11 30.57 21.61
CA LEU A 496 16.53 30.48 20.21
C LEU A 496 15.42 29.93 19.30
N ALA A 497 14.62 28.98 19.79
CA ALA A 497 13.49 28.43 19.05
C ALA A 497 12.51 29.52 18.61
N VAL A 498 12.17 30.46 19.51
CA VAL A 498 11.33 31.62 19.18
C VAL A 498 12.07 32.59 18.27
N LEU A 499 13.33 32.91 18.58
CA LEU A 499 14.16 33.82 17.78
C LEU A 499 14.35 33.37 16.33
N SER A 500 14.22 32.07 16.04
CA SER A 500 14.32 31.53 14.68
C SER A 500 13.10 31.88 13.80
N GLY A 501 12.03 32.42 14.38
CA GLY A 501 10.83 32.84 13.67
C GLY A 501 10.91 34.23 13.03
N GLY A 502 11.91 35.05 13.37
CA GLY A 502 11.99 36.42 12.87
C GLY A 502 12.89 37.34 13.68
N VAL A 503 12.56 38.63 13.67
CA VAL A 503 13.26 39.66 14.46
C VAL A 503 12.36 40.08 15.61
N TYR A 504 12.88 40.04 16.84
CA TYR A 504 12.07 40.30 18.04
C TYR A 504 12.77 41.28 18.98
N LYS A 505 12.00 42.13 19.67
CA LYS A 505 12.52 42.90 20.81
C LYS A 505 12.57 42.01 22.05
N VAL A 506 13.37 42.42 23.04
CA VAL A 506 13.48 41.70 24.32
C VAL A 506 12.13 41.57 25.03
N LYS A 507 11.28 42.60 24.94
CA LYS A 507 9.92 42.60 25.51
C LYS A 507 9.05 41.50 24.88
N ASP A 508 9.07 41.40 23.55
CA ASP A 508 8.27 40.43 22.80
C ASP A 508 8.74 39.00 23.09
N LEU A 509 10.06 38.77 23.13
CA LEU A 509 10.62 37.48 23.51
C LEU A 509 10.23 37.09 24.94
N ALA A 510 10.27 38.03 25.89
CA ALA A 510 9.87 37.79 27.26
C ALA A 510 8.38 37.40 27.36
N GLN A 511 7.51 38.06 26.60
CA GLN A 511 6.08 37.75 26.54
C GLN A 511 5.82 36.36 25.94
N ILE A 512 6.42 36.05 24.77
CA ILE A 512 6.18 34.79 24.06
C ILE A 512 6.75 33.59 24.83
N THR A 513 7.92 33.74 25.45
CA THR A 513 8.61 32.64 26.13
C THR A 513 8.25 32.51 27.61
N GLY A 514 7.68 33.56 28.21
CA GLY A 514 7.37 33.65 29.64
C GLY A 514 8.57 33.99 30.53
N TYR A 515 9.80 34.03 30.00
CA TYR A 515 10.98 34.38 30.78
C TYR A 515 11.02 35.87 31.09
N GLY A 516 11.55 36.23 32.27
CA GLY A 516 11.80 37.64 32.60
C GLY A 516 12.80 38.30 31.64
N ALA A 517 12.65 39.61 31.41
CA ALA A 517 13.50 40.36 30.48
C ALA A 517 15.01 40.26 30.78
N ARG A 518 15.39 40.20 32.06
CA ARG A 518 16.80 39.98 32.49
C ARG A 518 17.33 38.62 32.00
N THR A 519 16.53 37.57 32.13
CA THR A 519 16.87 36.22 31.68
C THR A 519 17.00 36.15 30.16
N ILE A 520 16.09 36.80 29.43
CA ILE A 520 16.17 36.90 27.96
C ILE A 520 17.44 37.61 27.52
N ARG A 521 17.80 38.75 28.13
CA ARG A 521 19.07 39.44 27.82
C ARG A 521 20.26 38.51 28.03
N ARG A 522 20.29 37.77 29.15
CA ARG A 522 21.34 36.78 29.43
C ARG A 522 21.41 35.69 28.34
N HIS A 523 20.27 35.13 27.94
CA HIS A 523 20.22 34.12 26.87
C HIS A 523 20.73 34.67 25.54
N LEU A 524 20.35 35.90 25.19
CA LEU A 524 20.79 36.57 23.97
C LEU A 524 22.29 36.86 23.99
N THR A 525 22.85 37.34 25.11
CA THR A 525 24.30 37.52 25.26
C THR A 525 25.06 36.20 25.10
N ILE A 526 24.55 35.09 25.65
CA ILE A 526 25.15 33.76 25.45
C ILE A 526 25.11 33.36 23.97
N LEU A 527 23.98 33.55 23.29
CA LEU A 527 23.82 33.22 21.88
C LEU A 527 24.71 34.10 20.98
N ASP A 528 24.83 35.39 21.29
CA ASP A 528 25.68 36.37 20.60
C ASP A 528 27.18 36.03 20.73
N LYS A 529 27.62 35.66 21.95
CA LYS A 529 28.99 35.17 22.19
C LYS A 529 29.39 33.99 21.29
N HIS A 530 28.43 33.14 20.91
CA HIS A 530 28.66 32.01 20.01
C HIS A 530 28.34 32.31 18.54
N GLY A 531 27.97 33.56 18.23
CA GLY A 531 27.65 34.05 16.89
C GLY A 531 26.30 33.57 16.35
N ILE A 532 25.40 33.07 17.20
CA ILE A 532 24.12 32.44 16.82
C ILE A 532 22.98 33.46 16.78
N ALA A 533 23.01 34.45 17.66
CA ALA A 533 22.11 35.59 17.64
C ALA A 533 22.92 36.85 17.38
N ALA A 534 22.30 37.88 16.81
CA ALA A 534 22.91 39.20 16.69
C ALA A 534 21.83 40.28 16.76
N GLN A 535 22.24 41.50 17.10
CA GLN A 535 21.37 42.65 17.00
C GLN A 535 21.13 43.02 15.53
N SER A 536 19.94 43.53 15.28
CA SER A 536 19.45 44.01 14.01
C SER A 536 19.10 45.48 14.17
N HIS A 537 19.61 46.31 13.25
CA HIS A 537 19.31 47.74 13.24
C HIS A 537 18.04 48.05 12.43
N ARG A 538 17.74 47.24 11.39
CA ARG A 538 16.55 47.38 10.54
C ARG A 538 15.98 46.00 10.16
N PRO A 539 14.82 45.58 10.70
CA PRO A 539 14.10 46.21 11.82
C PRO A 539 14.90 46.12 13.14
N PRO A 540 14.67 47.04 14.10
CA PRO A 540 15.37 47.05 15.39
C PRO A 540 14.95 45.86 16.26
N GLY A 541 15.91 45.02 16.66
CA GLY A 541 15.66 43.87 17.53
C GLY A 541 16.78 42.84 17.48
N TRP A 542 16.52 41.64 17.98
CA TRP A 542 17.42 40.50 17.88
C TRP A 542 16.96 39.56 16.78
N ARG A 543 17.90 38.98 16.04
CA ARG A 543 17.62 37.95 15.03
C ARG A 543 18.59 36.79 15.14
N ARG A 544 18.18 35.62 14.69
CA ARG A 544 19.07 34.48 14.50
C ARG A 544 20.01 34.76 13.30
N THR A 545 21.29 34.49 13.46
CA THR A 545 22.28 34.61 12.38
C THR A 545 22.25 33.38 11.47
N ARG A 546 22.96 33.42 10.34
CA ARG A 546 23.17 32.25 9.47
C ARG A 546 24.22 31.26 9.99
N ALA A 547 24.69 31.44 11.23
CA ALA A 547 25.70 30.55 11.81
C ALA A 547 25.17 29.12 11.96
N SER A 548 26.00 28.15 11.59
CA SER A 548 25.71 26.73 11.76
C SER A 548 25.71 26.35 13.24
N LEU A 549 24.60 25.79 13.74
CA LEU A 549 24.51 25.25 15.10
C LEU A 549 25.51 24.12 15.32
N THR A 550 25.74 23.29 14.31
CA THR A 550 26.76 22.22 14.33
C THR A 550 28.16 22.80 14.48
N GLY A 551 28.47 23.90 13.77
CA GLY A 551 29.75 24.59 13.90
C GLY A 551 29.95 25.16 15.31
N ALA A 552 28.92 25.78 15.89
CA ALA A 552 28.96 26.24 17.27
C ALA A 552 29.11 25.09 18.28
N ALA A 553 28.42 23.97 18.06
CA ALA A 553 28.54 22.77 18.89
C ALA A 553 29.94 22.14 18.85
N ARG A 554 30.63 22.19 17.71
CA ARG A 554 32.02 21.72 17.59
C ARG A 554 32.99 22.62 18.36
N ARG A 555 32.85 23.94 18.25
CA ARG A 555 33.67 24.91 19.01
C ARG A 555 33.49 24.79 20.52
N LEU A 556 32.30 24.37 20.96
CA LEU A 556 31.99 24.09 22.36
C LEU A 556 32.24 22.64 22.76
N GLU A 557 32.75 21.79 21.86
CA GLU A 557 32.96 20.34 22.10
C GLU A 557 31.70 19.56 22.52
N ALA A 558 30.51 20.14 22.32
CA ALA A 558 29.22 19.52 22.60
C ALA A 558 28.79 18.52 21.51
N HIS A 559 29.41 18.59 20.33
CA HIS A 559 29.08 17.79 19.16
C HIS A 559 29.22 16.26 19.41
N GLY A 560 28.24 15.50 18.93
CA GLY A 560 28.21 14.04 19.03
C GLY A 560 27.62 13.52 20.34
N THR A 561 27.17 14.40 21.24
CA THR A 561 26.56 13.99 22.52
C THR A 561 25.27 13.19 22.31
N ARG A 562 24.38 13.65 21.42
CA ARG A 562 23.15 12.93 21.07
C ARG A 562 23.44 11.63 20.34
N GLU A 563 24.41 11.62 19.43
CA GLU A 563 24.84 10.42 18.72
C GLU A 563 25.36 9.34 19.70
N ARG A 564 26.18 9.74 20.70
CA ARG A 564 26.63 8.85 21.78
C ARG A 564 25.44 8.28 22.58
N ARG A 565 24.46 9.13 22.93
CA ARG A 565 23.23 8.69 23.63
C ARG A 565 22.39 7.74 22.78
N HIS A 566 22.20 8.03 21.50
CA HIS A 566 21.46 7.19 20.55
C HIS A 566 22.07 5.79 20.47
N ARG A 567 23.40 5.69 20.37
CA ARG A 567 24.10 4.39 20.39
C ARG A 567 23.89 3.65 21.71
N ALA A 568 23.98 4.36 22.84
CA ALA A 568 23.74 3.76 24.16
C ALA A 568 22.31 3.24 24.31
N TYR A 569 21.30 3.97 23.81
CA TYR A 569 19.90 3.57 23.88
C TYR A 569 19.57 2.42 22.92
N ALA A 570 20.16 2.40 21.73
CA ALA A 570 20.05 1.28 20.80
C ALA A 570 20.60 -0.02 21.43
N LEU A 571 21.74 0.06 22.12
CA LEU A 571 22.30 -1.07 22.88
C LEU A 571 21.37 -1.47 24.04
N ASP A 572 20.85 -0.52 24.82
CA ASP A 572 19.91 -0.81 25.91
C ASP A 572 18.63 -1.52 25.38
N ARG A 573 18.13 -1.15 24.20
CA ARG A 573 16.97 -1.82 23.56
C ARG A 573 17.28 -3.25 23.15
N GLN A 574 18.41 -3.48 22.47
CA GLN A 574 18.85 -4.82 22.07
C GLN A 574 19.05 -5.72 23.30
N LEU A 575 19.65 -5.18 24.36
CA LEU A 575 19.84 -5.88 25.63
C LEU A 575 18.51 -6.30 26.25
N TYR A 576 17.53 -5.39 26.27
CA TYR A 576 16.21 -5.66 26.82
C TYR A 576 15.43 -6.69 25.98
N ALA A 577 15.47 -6.58 24.65
CA ALA A 577 14.84 -7.57 23.76
C ALA A 577 15.45 -8.97 23.92
N TRP A 578 16.78 -9.06 24.06
CA TRP A 578 17.47 -10.32 24.32
C TRP A 578 17.07 -10.92 25.67
N TRP A 579 16.90 -10.09 26.70
CA TRP A 579 16.43 -10.53 28.01
C TRP A 579 14.97 -11.00 27.97
N LEU A 580 14.08 -10.30 27.28
CA LEU A 580 12.69 -10.73 27.11
C LEU A 580 12.59 -12.07 26.39
N ALA A 581 13.41 -12.30 25.35
CA ALA A 581 13.51 -13.59 24.70
C ALA A 581 14.05 -14.69 25.64
N GLU A 582 14.92 -14.35 26.60
CA GLU A 582 15.37 -15.28 27.65
C GLU A 582 14.26 -15.60 28.62
N LEU A 583 13.52 -14.61 29.09
CA LEU A 583 12.39 -14.80 29.98
C LEU A 583 11.28 -15.62 29.34
N ASP A 584 10.95 -15.35 28.08
CA ASP A 584 9.94 -16.10 27.33
C ASP A 584 10.38 -17.56 27.17
N TRP A 585 11.63 -17.78 26.73
CA TRP A 585 12.21 -19.12 26.70
C TRP A 585 12.18 -19.78 28.07
N MET A 586 12.53 -19.09 29.16
CA MET A 586 12.52 -19.62 30.53
C MET A 586 11.11 -20.11 30.93
N LYS A 587 10.05 -19.45 30.45
CA LYS A 587 8.65 -19.78 30.75
C LYS A 587 8.04 -20.87 29.85
N THR A 588 8.61 -21.17 28.68
CA THR A 588 8.08 -22.21 27.78
C THR A 588 8.08 -23.60 28.45
N ARG A 589 7.02 -24.42 28.29
CA ARG A 589 7.01 -25.81 28.78
C ARG A 589 7.56 -26.78 27.72
N GLY A 590 8.06 -27.95 28.14
CA GLY A 590 8.50 -29.02 27.21
C GLY A 590 9.89 -28.85 26.57
N LYS A 591 10.78 -28.06 27.18
CA LYS A 591 12.12 -27.79 26.61
C LYS A 591 13.04 -29.02 26.72
N ARG A 592 13.48 -29.56 25.57
CA ARG A 592 14.66 -30.43 25.51
C ARG A 592 15.91 -29.57 25.73
N THR A 593 16.64 -29.81 26.81
CA THR A 593 17.94 -29.19 27.07
C THR A 593 18.92 -29.67 26.00
N ALA A 594 19.20 -28.84 24.99
CA ALA A 594 20.28 -29.08 24.06
C ALA A 594 21.60 -29.12 24.84
N ARG A 595 22.06 -30.34 25.16
CA ARG A 595 23.40 -30.62 25.67
C ARG A 595 24.36 -30.43 24.51
N GLY A 596 24.97 -29.26 24.42
CA GLY A 596 26.02 -29.01 23.43
C GLY A 596 26.54 -27.59 23.51
N ARG A 597 27.76 -27.43 24.04
CA ARG A 597 28.54 -26.21 23.89
C ARG A 597 28.85 -26.04 22.40
N ALA A 598 28.42 -24.95 21.77
CA ALA A 598 28.80 -24.67 20.40
C ALA A 598 30.33 -24.48 20.34
N VAL A 599 31.00 -25.25 19.48
CA VAL A 599 32.44 -25.14 19.21
C VAL A 599 32.69 -23.84 18.41
N PRO A 600 33.69 -23.02 18.76
CA PRO A 600 34.02 -21.83 17.98
C PRO A 600 34.36 -22.20 16.52
N GLY A 601 33.73 -21.56 15.54
CA GLY A 601 34.02 -21.74 14.11
C GLY A 601 33.00 -22.55 13.31
N GLN A 602 32.04 -23.23 13.95
CA GLN A 602 30.97 -23.94 13.24
C GLN A 602 29.80 -22.98 12.94
N GLY A 603 29.55 -22.72 11.65
CA GLY A 603 28.34 -22.01 11.22
C GLY A 603 27.10 -22.78 11.68
N ARG A 604 26.22 -22.15 12.46
CA ARG A 604 24.95 -22.77 12.88
C ARG A 604 24.08 -22.96 11.65
N LEU A 605 23.68 -24.20 11.38
CA LEU A 605 22.71 -24.55 10.35
C LEU A 605 21.36 -23.87 10.68
N ILE A 606 20.94 -22.88 9.89
CA ILE A 606 19.62 -22.28 10.02
C ILE A 606 18.63 -23.21 9.31
N LEU A 607 17.93 -24.05 10.07
CA LEU A 607 16.83 -24.89 9.55
C LEU A 607 15.55 -24.06 9.40
N PRO A 608 15.00 -23.86 8.19
CA PRO A 608 13.68 -23.27 8.00
C PRO A 608 12.61 -24.17 8.66
N GLY A 609 11.79 -23.62 9.56
CA GLY A 609 10.72 -24.35 10.24
C GLY A 609 11.06 -24.90 11.65
N ALA A 610 12.29 -24.71 12.14
CA ALA A 610 12.62 -25.06 13.52
C ALA A 610 11.93 -24.11 14.54
N PRO A 611 11.56 -24.59 15.75
CA PRO A 611 11.03 -23.72 16.81
C PRO A 611 11.98 -22.56 17.12
N SER A 612 11.42 -21.35 17.31
CA SER A 612 12.16 -20.08 17.53
C SER A 612 13.32 -20.18 18.55
N TYR A 613 13.24 -21.10 19.52
CA TYR A 613 14.28 -21.28 20.55
C TYR A 613 15.53 -22.06 20.11
N ALA A 614 15.51 -22.80 18.99
CA ALA A 614 16.63 -23.67 18.59
C ALA A 614 17.89 -22.88 18.16
N ASN A 615 17.71 -21.67 17.62
CA ASN A 615 18.77 -20.81 17.10
C ASN A 615 19.14 -19.65 18.03
N ARG A 616 18.74 -19.74 19.31
CA ARG A 616 18.88 -18.65 20.27
C ARG A 616 20.34 -18.48 20.73
N ALA A 617 20.80 -17.22 20.84
CA ALA A 617 21.99 -16.89 21.62
C ALA A 617 21.59 -16.87 23.11
N ARG A 618 22.24 -17.70 23.93
CA ARG A 618 21.92 -17.82 25.36
C ARG A 618 22.31 -16.53 26.11
N TYR A 619 21.41 -16.00 26.94
CA TYR A 619 21.74 -14.83 27.75
C TYR A 619 22.84 -15.19 28.78
N PRO A 620 23.91 -14.39 28.88
CA PRO A 620 25.00 -14.64 29.82
C PRO A 620 24.52 -14.81 31.26
N ARG A 621 25.17 -15.73 31.98
CA ARG A 621 24.88 -16.01 33.38
C ARG A 621 26.13 -15.78 34.21
N ASP A 622 25.94 -15.26 35.43
CA ASP A 622 27.03 -15.11 36.39
C ASP A 622 27.42 -16.47 37.00
N HIS A 623 28.45 -16.47 37.85
CA HIS A 623 28.91 -17.65 38.57
C HIS A 623 27.83 -18.30 39.48
N ARG A 624 26.73 -17.59 39.78
CA ARG A 624 25.59 -18.07 40.57
C ARG A 624 24.40 -18.49 39.68
N GLY A 625 24.57 -18.50 38.36
CA GLY A 625 23.51 -18.84 37.40
C GLY A 625 22.45 -17.74 37.20
N ARG A 626 22.63 -16.54 37.79
CA ARG A 626 21.73 -15.39 37.61
C ARG A 626 22.04 -14.68 36.30
N ALA A 627 21.11 -13.87 35.79
CA ALA A 627 21.31 -13.14 34.53
C ALA A 627 22.43 -12.09 34.68
N ASP A 628 23.45 -12.17 33.84
CA ASP A 628 24.55 -11.21 33.82
C ASP A 628 24.32 -10.14 32.73
N HIS A 629 23.67 -9.05 33.14
CA HIS A 629 23.40 -7.91 32.26
C HIS A 629 24.68 -7.18 31.81
N ARG A 630 25.76 -7.23 32.60
CA ARG A 630 27.02 -6.55 32.27
C ARG A 630 27.73 -7.31 31.15
N ALA A 631 27.87 -8.63 31.29
CA ALA A 631 28.45 -9.48 30.25
C ALA A 631 27.61 -9.40 28.96
N ALA A 632 26.28 -9.45 29.07
CA ALA A 632 25.39 -9.31 27.91
C ALA A 632 25.57 -7.98 27.17
N ARG A 633 25.74 -6.88 27.92
CA ARG A 633 26.05 -5.56 27.34
C ARG A 633 27.41 -5.56 26.62
N VAL A 634 28.44 -6.14 27.22
CA VAL A 634 29.77 -6.24 26.61
C VAL A 634 29.73 -7.06 25.31
N HIS A 635 29.00 -8.17 25.28
CA HIS A 635 28.80 -8.96 24.06
C HIS A 635 28.17 -8.15 22.92
N LEU A 636 27.12 -7.38 23.21
CA LEU A 636 26.48 -6.53 22.20
C LEU A 636 27.41 -5.41 21.73
N GLN A 637 28.22 -4.84 22.62
CA GLN A 637 29.20 -3.81 22.28
C GLN A 637 30.30 -4.35 21.35
N LEU A 638 30.86 -5.53 21.67
CA LEU A 638 31.86 -6.20 20.83
C LEU A 638 31.28 -6.55 19.46
N ALA A 639 30.06 -7.10 19.40
CA ALA A 639 29.38 -7.40 18.14
C ALA A 639 29.08 -6.14 17.30
N ALA A 640 28.78 -5.01 17.94
CA ALA A 640 28.59 -3.73 17.27
C ALA A 640 29.92 -3.10 16.82
N ALA A 641 31.03 -3.35 17.52
CA ALA A 641 32.36 -2.95 17.09
C ALA A 641 32.84 -3.76 15.88
N ALA A 642 32.70 -5.08 15.92
CA ALA A 642 33.06 -5.98 14.82
C ALA A 642 32.29 -5.65 13.52
N ARG A 643 30.98 -5.40 13.61
CA ARG A 643 30.18 -4.97 12.45
C ARG A 643 30.64 -3.65 11.84
N ARG A 644 31.14 -2.72 12.65
CA ARG A 644 31.69 -1.45 12.15
C ARG A 644 33.04 -1.65 11.49
N ALA A 645 33.91 -2.47 12.07
CA ALA A 645 35.19 -2.83 11.46
C ALA A 645 35.05 -3.57 10.12
N ALA A 646 33.96 -4.31 9.93
CA ALA A 646 33.66 -5.00 8.67
C ALA A 646 32.99 -4.10 7.61
N ALA A 647 32.49 -2.93 8.00
CA ALA A 647 31.80 -1.98 7.11
C ALA A 647 32.67 -0.76 6.75
N ALA A 648 33.78 -0.58 7.44
CA ALA A 648 34.86 0.34 7.11
C ALA A 648 35.90 -0.42 6.28
#